data_AF-A0A077RCM8-F1
#
_entry.id   AF-A0A077RCM8-F1
#
_cell.length_a   1.000
_cell.length_b   1.000
_cell.length_c   1.000
_cell.angle_alpha   90.00
_cell.angle_beta   90.00
_cell.angle_gamma   90.00
#
_symmetry.space_group_name_H-M   'P 1'
#
loop_
_entity.id
_entity.type
_entity.pdbx_description
1 polymer ?
#
loop_
_entity_poly.entity_id
_entity_poly.type
_entity_poly.pdbx_seq_one_letter_code
_entity_poly.pdbx_strand_id
1 'polypeptide(L)'
;MSFAIPSHALLSMPPSSLTVRSNGTHLRNGSQPLSSSSPSPSSHGHAGLSSAVHGAAPMSAALTAANLPNGAVPSSSNLVAEFLKSPDDLTKISALRKKLLKEQASLSAKLKLGAKEQLEATRDGLLKLQATRKDVAAIREAFAQIEALYTTSEGDEVSISNHSDANRSFRVISQVSQIHRNFVQTATTLEKLDALPNQISALAEMLQRSQDDIMGPATDLLPLHFHLSQLEAFRNETFQIARTCSADVRNTVSEFFAPLDGLIKAFDDYILVLAERTLDLVREGRPSVVIKFIKIIEKESREDERAAAIRLAKRANLEGAARFRSVVANARVIKLYRPKFVEAIDRATAELFDECWARFGADDTSLEFLGHLDWIYDDLRFVQSEVVPLFPEDYKILRTFVKSYHKHLGSILRERILIKDPEASALLELYQFTQEYCKIITKEVGADKAWLEPTLLAGKEQSIIDDYLGLITKKIDEWTANLMSDEVREFVARQNPPDEDNEGLYGLQGAAILFQMVNQQVDVAADSGQASVLAKVVDHAAKAMHSTQATWLRVLESEFKKQREAKSPEDVVGGLVEYVIALANDQLKSADYAEALIARLEPMVSKKYQAGIREAVDNALNGFLDVSKRCTQVLVDLVFADLQPAIKDLFTFPVWYSEGTMTMIVETMRDYTMDYSERLNPDLFDVLCGDMIDRFLVSYIGTLRRVGSGKLRMPKASEQMRKDLDDAKNLFLSFKKEEEVQEKFQVLDAILGMLTSSATMVFLPYWSFAKAHGAHLGFLESVMKARDDLKKDDVNGLMESARRKVKSEGLNDLVPETGGPTVMSRVAQAYGPSSGGLLANLGGERAAGMAASATQALGLTGWKSKDRD
;
A
#
# COMPACT_ATOMS: atom_id res chain seq x y z
N MET A 1 -10.94 -44.30 -14.28
CA MET A 1 -10.73 -45.75 -14.08
C MET A 1 -10.00 -45.91 -12.75
N SER A 2 -10.69 -46.44 -11.74
CA SER A 2 -10.20 -46.62 -10.37
C SER A 2 -9.20 -47.76 -10.26
N PHE A 3 -8.16 -47.64 -9.44
CA PHE A 3 -7.57 -48.80 -8.76
C PHE A 3 -7.14 -48.46 -7.33
N ALA A 4 -7.60 -49.31 -6.43
CA ALA A 4 -7.46 -49.28 -4.99
C ALA A 4 -6.16 -49.95 -4.51
N ILE A 5 -5.69 -49.56 -3.33
CA ILE A 5 -4.59 -50.18 -2.59
C ILE A 5 -5.19 -51.12 -1.53
N PRO A 6 -4.80 -52.41 -1.46
CA PRO A 6 -5.12 -53.26 -0.32
C PRO A 6 -3.98 -53.32 0.70
N SER A 7 -4.38 -53.32 1.96
CA SER A 7 -3.59 -53.52 3.17
C SER A 7 -3.46 -55.01 3.51
N HIS A 8 -2.34 -55.44 4.11
CA HIS A 8 -2.27 -56.66 4.91
C HIS A 8 -1.24 -56.54 6.04
N ALA A 9 -1.53 -57.23 7.13
CA ALA A 9 -1.03 -57.01 8.48
C ALA A 9 -0.17 -58.17 9.03
N LEU A 10 0.62 -57.83 10.06
CA LEU A 10 1.05 -58.63 11.24
C LEU A 10 1.96 -59.87 11.06
N LEU A 11 3.11 -59.87 11.76
CA LEU A 11 3.40 -60.82 12.86
C LEU A 11 4.67 -60.42 13.65
N SER A 12 4.69 -60.85 14.90
CA SER A 12 5.40 -60.29 16.04
C SER A 12 6.41 -61.27 16.69
N MET A 13 7.36 -60.70 17.45
CA MET A 13 8.05 -61.24 18.66
C MET A 13 9.36 -62.10 18.52
N PRO A 14 10.22 -62.21 19.57
CA PRO A 14 10.85 -61.18 20.43
C PRO A 14 12.34 -61.55 20.81
N PRO A 15 12.96 -61.25 21.99
CA PRO A 15 14.26 -60.56 22.08
C PRO A 15 15.38 -61.36 22.80
N SER A 16 16.61 -60.83 22.90
CA SER A 16 17.60 -61.27 23.91
C SER A 16 18.62 -60.18 24.23
N SER A 17 18.81 -60.03 25.54
CA SER A 17 19.53 -59.08 26.37
C SER A 17 21.06 -59.18 26.40
N LEU A 18 21.72 -58.11 26.88
CA LEU A 18 22.76 -58.03 27.95
C LEU A 18 23.79 -56.91 27.61
N THR A 19 23.74 -55.72 28.23
CA THR A 19 24.45 -55.28 29.48
C THR A 19 25.98 -55.38 29.40
N VAL A 20 26.87 -54.51 29.90
CA VAL A 20 26.85 -53.31 30.78
C VAL A 20 28.33 -52.85 30.95
N ARG A 21 28.56 -51.55 31.24
CA ARG A 21 29.71 -50.85 31.92
C ARG A 21 30.28 -49.71 31.07
N SER A 22 30.02 -48.41 31.32
CA SER A 22 30.09 -47.53 32.51
C SER A 22 31.50 -46.99 32.85
N ASN A 23 31.66 -45.70 32.54
CA ASN A 23 32.26 -44.59 33.32
C ASN A 23 33.67 -44.67 33.92
N GLY A 24 34.40 -43.55 33.80
CA GLY A 24 35.46 -43.20 34.75
C GLY A 24 36.42 -42.08 34.29
N THR A 25 36.04 -40.84 34.53
CA THR A 25 36.83 -39.59 34.48
C THR A 25 37.96 -39.50 35.53
N HIS A 26 39.04 -38.75 35.26
CA HIS A 26 39.76 -37.78 36.15
C HIS A 26 41.01 -37.25 35.41
N LEU A 27 41.09 -35.97 35.01
CA LEU A 27 41.60 -34.77 35.72
C LEU A 27 43.14 -34.64 35.87
N ARG A 28 43.66 -33.61 35.17
CA ARG A 28 44.51 -32.48 35.66
C ARG A 28 46.05 -32.46 35.39
N ASN A 29 46.45 -31.27 34.92
CA ASN A 29 47.72 -30.52 35.09
C ASN A 29 48.96 -30.83 34.21
N GLY A 30 49.33 -29.84 33.38
CA GLY A 30 50.47 -28.98 33.70
C GLY A 30 51.75 -29.15 32.88
N SER A 31 52.20 -28.00 32.31
CA SER A 31 53.59 -27.61 32.00
C SER A 31 54.36 -28.29 30.83
N GLN A 32 54.58 -27.48 29.78
CA GLN A 32 55.79 -27.43 28.94
C GLN A 32 57.07 -27.27 29.80
N PRO A 33 58.30 -27.66 29.39
CA PRO A 33 58.96 -27.05 28.21
C PRO A 33 60.09 -27.84 27.46
N LEU A 34 60.52 -27.22 26.35
CA LEU A 34 61.88 -27.17 25.75
C LEU A 34 62.58 -28.44 25.17
N SER A 35 62.69 -28.43 23.84
CA SER A 35 63.86 -28.68 22.97
C SER A 35 65.00 -29.63 23.40
N SER A 36 65.34 -30.56 22.50
CA SER A 36 66.72 -30.99 22.29
C SER A 36 67.03 -31.15 20.79
N SER A 37 68.27 -30.81 20.47
CA SER A 37 68.89 -30.53 19.18
C SER A 37 69.56 -31.75 18.54
N SER A 38 69.48 -31.83 17.20
CA SER A 38 70.52 -32.20 16.19
C SER A 38 71.31 -33.52 16.36
N PRO A 39 71.56 -34.30 15.28
CA PRO A 39 72.60 -33.93 14.29
C PRO A 39 72.36 -34.37 12.82
N SER A 40 73.01 -33.68 11.89
CA SER A 40 73.30 -34.03 10.48
C SER A 40 74.35 -35.16 10.37
N PRO A 41 74.83 -35.68 9.20
CA PRO A 41 74.51 -35.48 7.77
C PRO A 41 74.34 -36.82 6.97
N SER A 42 73.96 -36.77 5.69
CA SER A 42 74.62 -37.50 4.56
C SER A 42 73.76 -37.53 3.30
N SER A 43 74.44 -37.24 2.19
CA SER A 43 73.99 -37.24 0.81
C SER A 43 74.20 -38.60 0.15
N HIS A 44 73.25 -39.10 -0.63
CA HIS A 44 73.50 -39.85 -1.86
C HIS A 44 72.31 -39.70 -2.80
N GLY A 45 72.57 -39.21 -4.01
CA GLY A 45 71.59 -38.97 -5.05
C GLY A 45 71.36 -40.16 -5.97
N HIS A 46 70.25 -40.11 -6.70
CA HIS A 46 70.12 -40.49 -8.11
C HIS A 46 68.66 -40.28 -8.54
N ALA A 47 68.42 -39.36 -9.47
CA ALA A 47 67.38 -39.49 -10.49
C ALA A 47 67.62 -38.43 -11.56
N GLY A 48 67.90 -38.89 -12.78
CA GLY A 48 67.98 -38.05 -13.96
C GLY A 48 66.68 -38.09 -14.78
N LEU A 49 66.61 -37.09 -15.65
CA LEU A 49 66.00 -37.06 -16.98
C LEU A 49 64.53 -36.61 -17.18
N SER A 50 64.45 -35.58 -18.04
CA SER A 50 63.47 -35.33 -19.11
C SER A 50 62.21 -34.53 -18.74
N SER A 51 62.12 -33.23 -19.06
CA SER A 51 61.77 -32.61 -20.37
C SER A 51 60.29 -32.75 -20.78
N ALA A 52 59.54 -31.64 -20.68
CA ALA A 52 58.43 -31.24 -21.58
C ALA A 52 58.00 -29.81 -21.20
N VAL A 53 58.48 -28.77 -21.90
CA VAL A 53 57.88 -28.15 -23.10
C VAL A 53 56.67 -27.24 -22.79
N HIS A 54 56.95 -25.96 -22.97
CA HIS A 54 56.04 -24.83 -23.13
C HIS A 54 55.07 -25.03 -24.32
N GLY A 55 53.81 -24.62 -24.12
CA GLY A 55 52.91 -24.18 -25.19
C GLY A 55 52.43 -22.76 -24.88
N ALA A 56 52.90 -21.80 -25.67
CA ALA A 56 52.63 -20.37 -25.54
C ALA A 56 51.22 -19.98 -26.04
N ALA A 57 50.56 -19.07 -25.32
CA ALA A 57 49.48 -18.24 -25.84
C ALA A 57 50.01 -16.82 -26.11
N PRO A 58 49.69 -16.19 -27.26
CA PRO A 58 50.20 -14.88 -27.64
C PRO A 58 49.38 -13.72 -27.06
N MET A 59 50.06 -12.59 -26.91
CA MET A 59 49.54 -11.30 -26.46
C MET A 59 48.51 -10.68 -27.42
N SER A 60 47.48 -10.06 -26.86
CA SER A 60 46.81 -8.88 -27.42
C SER A 60 46.34 -8.01 -26.25
N ALA A 61 47.14 -7.02 -25.89
CA ALA A 61 46.74 -5.94 -24.99
C ALA A 61 47.61 -4.70 -25.29
N ALA A 62 47.27 -4.00 -26.37
CA ALA A 62 47.59 -2.59 -26.52
C ALA A 62 46.31 -1.87 -26.98
N LEU A 63 46.05 -0.73 -26.34
CA LEU A 63 44.96 0.24 -26.55
C LEU A 63 43.65 -0.02 -25.77
N THR A 64 43.68 0.33 -24.48
CA THR A 64 42.54 0.96 -23.79
C THR A 64 43.08 1.80 -22.64
N ALA A 65 43.79 2.87 -22.99
CA ALA A 65 43.99 4.00 -22.10
C ALA A 65 42.75 4.92 -22.22
N ALA A 66 41.65 4.55 -21.57
CA ALA A 66 40.53 5.42 -21.23
C ALA A 66 39.58 4.68 -20.28
N ASN A 67 39.15 5.37 -19.21
CA ASN A 67 38.23 4.93 -18.15
C ASN A 67 38.82 4.07 -17.01
N LEU A 68 39.70 4.70 -16.23
CA LEU A 68 39.63 4.53 -14.76
C LEU A 68 38.45 5.39 -14.26
N PRO A 69 37.62 4.89 -13.32
CA PRO A 69 36.53 5.67 -12.77
C PRO A 69 37.09 6.89 -12.03
N ASN A 70 36.51 8.06 -12.33
CA ASN A 70 36.61 9.28 -11.53
C ASN A 70 36.06 9.00 -10.12
N GLY A 71 36.84 8.34 -9.28
CA GLY A 71 36.68 8.37 -7.83
C GLY A 71 37.33 9.65 -7.34
N ALA A 72 36.51 10.67 -7.10
CA ALA A 72 36.95 11.91 -6.47
C ALA A 72 37.81 11.59 -5.25
N VAL A 73 39.07 12.02 -5.27
CA VAL A 73 39.88 12.08 -4.05
C VAL A 73 39.09 12.97 -3.09
N PRO A 74 38.60 12.48 -1.93
CA PRO A 74 37.92 13.35 -0.98
C PRO A 74 38.91 14.45 -0.61
N SER A 75 38.54 15.69 -0.91
CA SER A 75 39.31 16.86 -0.56
C SER A 75 39.68 16.77 0.91
N SER A 76 40.95 16.99 1.24
CA SER A 76 41.49 16.90 2.61
C SER A 76 40.71 17.72 3.64
N SER A 77 39.89 18.69 3.20
CA SER A 77 38.92 19.42 3.99
C SER A 77 37.78 18.54 4.56
N ASN A 78 37.30 17.53 3.83
CA ASN A 78 36.15 16.71 4.22
C ASN A 78 36.51 15.70 5.31
N LEU A 79 37.72 15.13 5.26
CA LEU A 79 38.25 14.28 6.32
C LEU A 79 38.45 15.06 7.63
N VAL A 80 38.91 16.31 7.55
CA VAL A 80 39.06 17.16 8.75
C VAL A 80 37.71 17.50 9.38
N ALA A 81 36.69 17.78 8.55
CA ALA A 81 35.32 18.04 9.01
C ALA A 81 34.62 16.80 9.62
N GLU A 82 35.03 15.59 9.21
CA GLU A 82 34.45 14.35 9.72
C GLU A 82 35.00 13.98 11.13
N PHE A 83 36.27 14.28 11.39
CA PHE A 83 36.95 13.90 12.64
C PHE A 83 36.97 14.99 13.73
N LEU A 84 36.69 16.26 13.42
CA LEU A 84 36.69 17.37 14.38
C LEU A 84 35.32 18.06 14.41
N LYS A 85 34.36 17.46 15.13
CA LYS A 85 32.99 17.99 15.25
C LYS A 85 32.77 18.83 16.53
N SER A 86 33.62 18.67 17.56
CA SER A 86 33.54 19.43 18.81
C SER A 86 34.89 20.04 19.25
N PRO A 87 34.92 21.10 20.09
CA PRO A 87 36.15 21.72 20.57
C PRO A 87 37.08 20.78 21.37
N ASP A 88 36.53 19.77 22.07
CA ASP A 88 37.30 18.79 22.84
C ASP A 88 38.08 17.80 21.95
N ASP A 89 37.68 17.64 20.69
CA ASP A 89 38.35 16.77 19.72
C ASP A 89 39.71 17.32 19.27
N LEU A 90 40.03 18.59 19.58
CA LEU A 90 41.36 19.17 19.36
C LEU A 90 42.46 18.44 20.14
N THR A 91 42.13 17.83 21.29
CA THR A 91 43.07 17.04 22.10
C THR A 91 43.52 15.76 21.38
N LYS A 92 42.69 15.21 20.49
CA LYS A 92 42.93 13.97 19.72
C LYS A 92 43.81 14.19 18.48
N ILE A 93 44.12 15.43 18.11
CA ILE A 93 44.92 15.77 16.92
C ILE A 93 46.32 15.14 16.97
N SER A 94 46.95 15.10 18.15
CA SER A 94 48.29 14.51 18.31
C SER A 94 48.31 13.00 18.02
N ALA A 95 47.27 12.29 18.43
CA ALA A 95 47.08 10.87 18.18
C ALA A 95 46.72 10.60 16.70
N LEU A 96 45.82 11.40 16.11
CA LEU A 96 45.48 11.32 14.68
C LEU A 96 46.69 11.61 13.79
N ARG A 97 47.54 12.59 14.15
CA ARG A 97 48.78 12.88 13.43
C ARG A 97 49.75 11.71 13.48
N LYS A 98 49.91 11.03 14.62
CA LYS A 98 50.73 9.81 14.72
C LYS A 98 50.14 8.67 13.89
N LYS A 99 48.81 8.50 13.87
CA LYS A 99 48.14 7.49 13.05
C LYS A 99 48.35 7.75 11.56
N LEU A 100 48.13 8.98 11.10
CA LEU A 100 48.34 9.38 9.70
C LEU A 100 49.80 9.28 9.29
N LEU A 101 50.77 9.60 10.15
CA LEU A 101 52.19 9.39 9.87
C LEU A 101 52.52 7.90 9.72
N LYS A 102 51.92 7.04 10.54
CA LYS A 102 52.10 5.59 10.43
C LYS A 102 51.46 5.05 9.14
N GLU A 103 50.27 5.52 8.78
CA GLU A 103 49.59 5.18 7.54
C GLU A 103 50.38 5.67 6.32
N GLN A 104 50.85 6.91 6.33
CA GLN A 104 51.73 7.48 5.30
C GLN A 104 53.03 6.68 5.16
N ALA A 105 53.67 6.32 6.27
CA ALA A 105 54.87 5.50 6.25
C ALA A 105 54.57 4.12 5.63
N SER A 106 53.47 3.47 6.01
CA SER A 106 53.08 2.16 5.44
C SER A 106 52.70 2.26 3.96
N LEU A 107 51.99 3.31 3.56
CA LEU A 107 51.61 3.58 2.16
C LEU A 107 52.85 3.88 1.33
N SER A 108 53.80 4.66 1.86
CA SER A 108 55.06 4.94 1.18
C SER A 108 55.91 3.67 1.02
N ALA A 109 55.90 2.77 2.01
CA ALA A 109 56.59 1.49 1.94
C ALA A 109 55.94 0.56 0.90
N LYS A 110 54.60 0.48 0.89
CA LYS A 110 53.84 -0.28 -0.13
C LYS A 110 54.04 0.30 -1.52
N LEU A 111 54.03 1.62 -1.69
CA LEU A 111 54.29 2.28 -2.97
C LEU A 111 55.72 2.04 -3.45
N LYS A 112 56.73 2.10 -2.56
CA LYS A 112 58.11 1.78 -2.91
C LYS A 112 58.27 0.31 -3.30
N LEU A 113 57.63 -0.60 -2.58
CA LEU A 113 57.66 -2.03 -2.90
C LEU A 113 56.97 -2.30 -4.25
N GLY A 114 55.76 -1.77 -4.45
CA GLY A 114 55.03 -1.90 -5.70
C GLY A 114 55.75 -1.25 -6.88
N ALA A 115 56.36 -0.09 -6.69
CA ALA A 115 57.19 0.55 -7.72
C ALA A 115 58.43 -0.30 -8.05
N LYS A 116 59.06 -0.93 -7.04
CA LYS A 116 60.18 -1.85 -7.25
C LYS A 116 59.74 -3.10 -8.01
N GLU A 117 58.63 -3.73 -7.63
CA GLU A 117 58.09 -4.91 -8.32
C GLU A 117 57.70 -4.58 -9.76
N GLN A 118 57.07 -3.43 -10.01
CA GLN A 118 56.76 -2.99 -11.37
C GLN A 118 58.03 -2.71 -12.18
N LEU A 119 59.05 -2.08 -11.58
CA LEU A 119 60.34 -1.87 -12.25
C LEU A 119 61.08 -3.18 -12.54
N GLU A 120 61.07 -4.15 -11.62
CA GLU A 120 61.65 -5.48 -11.83
C GLU A 120 60.89 -6.25 -12.91
N ALA A 121 59.55 -6.24 -12.88
CA ALA A 121 58.72 -6.84 -13.92
C ALA A 121 58.93 -6.16 -15.28
N THR A 122 59.09 -4.84 -15.31
CA THR A 122 59.39 -4.10 -16.54
C THR A 122 60.78 -4.43 -17.04
N ARG A 123 61.78 -4.53 -16.15
CA ARG A 123 63.15 -4.91 -16.50
C ARG A 123 63.20 -6.32 -17.07
N ASP A 124 62.56 -7.28 -16.42
CA ASP A 124 62.49 -8.67 -16.88
C ASP A 124 61.68 -8.78 -18.18
N GLY A 125 60.61 -8.00 -18.31
CA GLY A 125 59.86 -7.86 -19.56
C GLY A 125 60.74 -7.32 -20.69
N LEU A 126 61.59 -6.33 -20.41
CA LEU A 126 62.49 -5.72 -21.38
C LEU A 126 63.63 -6.68 -21.77
N LEU A 127 64.18 -7.43 -20.81
CA LEU A 127 65.16 -8.49 -21.07
C LEU A 127 64.55 -9.62 -21.93
N LYS A 128 63.31 -10.05 -21.62
CA LYS A 128 62.58 -11.03 -22.44
C LYS A 128 62.24 -10.48 -23.83
N LEU A 129 61.89 -9.19 -23.95
CA LEU A 129 61.68 -8.53 -25.24
C LEU A 129 62.96 -8.44 -26.06
N GLN A 130 64.10 -8.16 -25.42
CA GLN A 130 65.38 -8.11 -26.09
C GLN A 130 65.82 -9.51 -26.55
N ALA A 131 65.61 -10.54 -25.72
CA ALA A 131 65.83 -11.93 -26.08
C ALA A 131 64.92 -12.36 -27.26
N THR A 132 63.60 -12.12 -27.17
CA THR A 132 62.67 -12.43 -28.26
C THR A 132 62.96 -11.62 -29.53
N ARG A 133 63.41 -10.37 -29.44
CA ARG A 133 63.86 -9.61 -30.61
C ARG A 133 65.09 -10.26 -31.26
N LYS A 134 66.03 -10.75 -30.47
CA LYS A 134 67.20 -11.49 -30.96
C LYS A 134 66.77 -12.81 -31.63
N ASP A 135 65.86 -13.55 -31.01
CA ASP A 135 65.33 -14.81 -31.55
C ASP A 135 64.53 -14.58 -32.83
N VAL A 136 63.69 -13.54 -32.88
CA VAL A 136 62.94 -13.16 -34.09
C VAL A 136 63.88 -12.70 -35.20
N ALA A 137 64.97 -11.99 -34.87
CA ALA A 137 65.99 -11.63 -35.86
C ALA A 137 66.70 -12.88 -36.41
N ALA A 138 67.07 -13.83 -35.55
CA ALA A 138 67.67 -15.10 -35.97
C ALA A 138 66.70 -15.94 -36.81
N ILE A 139 65.42 -15.98 -36.45
CA ILE A 139 64.37 -16.65 -37.23
C ILE A 139 64.18 -15.94 -38.58
N ARG A 140 64.15 -14.60 -38.62
CA ARG A 140 64.07 -13.84 -39.88
C ARG A 140 65.28 -14.09 -40.76
N GLU A 141 66.47 -14.20 -40.19
CA GLU A 141 67.68 -14.51 -40.94
C GLU A 141 67.67 -15.95 -41.45
N ALA A 142 67.21 -16.92 -40.64
CA ALA A 142 66.98 -18.29 -41.10
C ALA A 142 65.92 -18.37 -42.21
N PHE A 143 64.82 -17.62 -42.11
CA PHE A 143 63.82 -17.53 -43.17
C PHE A 143 64.37 -16.82 -44.40
N ALA A 144 65.16 -15.75 -44.26
CA ALA A 144 65.81 -15.09 -45.39
C ALA A 144 66.84 -16.00 -46.06
N GLN A 145 67.53 -16.87 -45.32
CA GLN A 145 68.40 -17.90 -45.87
C GLN A 145 67.60 -18.97 -46.62
N ILE A 146 66.47 -19.42 -46.06
CA ILE A 146 65.54 -20.36 -46.73
C ILE A 146 64.94 -19.72 -47.99
N GLU A 147 64.54 -18.44 -47.92
CA GLU A 147 63.96 -17.67 -49.01
C GLU A 147 65.01 -17.35 -50.07
N ALA A 148 66.27 -17.11 -49.70
CA ALA A 148 67.39 -17.01 -50.64
C ALA A 148 67.66 -18.35 -51.34
N LEU A 149 67.60 -19.47 -50.63
CA LEU A 149 67.66 -20.81 -51.23
C LEU A 149 66.48 -21.09 -52.19
N TYR A 150 65.34 -20.40 -52.01
CA TYR A 150 64.20 -20.45 -52.92
C TYR A 150 64.30 -19.46 -54.10
N THR A 151 64.78 -18.23 -53.88
CA THR A 151 64.76 -17.11 -54.85
C THR A 151 66.02 -17.01 -55.72
N THR A 152 67.20 -17.41 -55.23
CA THR A 152 68.41 -17.56 -56.06
C THR A 152 68.24 -18.64 -57.14
N SER A 153 67.14 -19.40 -57.11
CA SER A 153 66.74 -20.36 -58.13
C SER A 153 65.82 -19.79 -59.23
N GLU A 154 65.46 -18.50 -59.23
CA GLU A 154 64.59 -17.91 -60.26
C GLU A 154 65.32 -17.10 -61.35
N GLY A 155 66.62 -16.84 -61.23
CA GLY A 155 67.34 -16.01 -62.20
C GLY A 155 68.83 -16.30 -62.27
N ASP A 156 69.20 -17.43 -62.87
CA ASP A 156 70.36 -17.52 -63.78
C ASP A 156 70.44 -18.95 -64.33
N GLU A 157 69.97 -19.11 -65.57
CA GLU A 157 70.53 -20.12 -66.45
C GLU A 157 72.00 -19.75 -66.68
N VAL A 158 72.93 -20.47 -66.07
CA VAL A 158 74.23 -20.91 -66.63
C VAL A 158 75.15 -21.40 -65.50
N SER A 159 75.29 -22.74 -65.45
CA SER A 159 76.50 -23.49 -65.06
C SER A 159 77.05 -23.40 -63.63
N ILE A 160 76.83 -24.45 -62.82
CA ILE A 160 77.82 -25.53 -62.50
C ILE A 160 77.26 -26.46 -61.38
N SER A 161 77.00 -27.71 -61.77
CA SER A 161 77.03 -29.01 -61.06
C SER A 161 76.47 -29.21 -59.62
N ASN A 162 75.48 -30.13 -59.54
CA ASN A 162 75.21 -31.15 -58.50
C ASN A 162 74.07 -31.00 -57.48
N HIS A 163 73.21 -29.96 -57.52
CA HIS A 163 72.04 -29.89 -56.62
C HIS A 163 70.66 -29.59 -57.26
N SER A 164 70.55 -29.48 -58.60
CA SER A 164 69.27 -29.21 -59.28
C SER A 164 68.28 -30.38 -59.25
N ASP A 165 68.77 -31.63 -59.29
CA ASP A 165 67.90 -32.82 -59.33
C ASP A 165 67.20 -33.09 -58.00
N ALA A 166 67.85 -32.78 -56.87
CA ALA A 166 67.26 -32.95 -55.54
C ALA A 166 66.10 -31.97 -55.30
N ASN A 167 66.23 -30.71 -55.74
CA ASN A 167 65.19 -29.69 -55.59
C ASN A 167 63.99 -29.93 -56.53
N ARG A 168 64.23 -30.40 -57.76
CA ARG A 168 63.16 -30.84 -58.67
C ARG A 168 62.46 -32.09 -58.14
N SER A 169 63.22 -33.07 -57.65
CA SER A 169 62.68 -34.29 -57.03
C SER A 169 61.88 -33.98 -55.77
N PHE A 170 62.32 -33.04 -54.93
CA PHE A 170 61.58 -32.62 -53.74
C PHE A 170 60.27 -31.90 -54.08
N ARG A 171 60.23 -31.06 -55.13
CA ARG A 171 58.97 -30.48 -55.63
C ARG A 171 58.01 -31.54 -56.14
N VAL A 172 58.50 -32.50 -56.92
CA VAL A 172 57.68 -33.61 -57.44
C VAL A 172 57.19 -34.50 -56.30
N ILE A 173 58.05 -34.85 -55.33
CA ILE A 173 57.67 -35.63 -54.14
C ILE A 173 56.64 -34.88 -53.28
N SER A 174 56.78 -33.56 -53.11
CA SER A 174 55.82 -32.75 -52.37
C SER A 174 54.46 -32.67 -53.09
N GLN A 175 54.47 -32.47 -54.41
CA GLN A 175 53.25 -32.50 -55.23
C GLN A 175 52.58 -33.87 -55.22
N VAL A 176 53.35 -34.96 -55.37
CA VAL A 176 52.84 -36.34 -55.30
C VAL A 176 52.32 -36.66 -53.90
N SER A 177 53.00 -36.22 -52.84
CA SER A 177 52.54 -36.36 -51.46
C SER A 177 51.23 -35.60 -51.20
N GLN A 178 51.09 -34.40 -51.77
CA GLN A 178 49.86 -33.62 -51.70
C GLN A 178 48.72 -34.29 -52.47
N ILE A 179 48.98 -34.78 -53.68
CA ILE A 179 48.00 -35.55 -54.48
C ILE A 179 47.59 -36.82 -53.73
N HIS A 180 48.53 -37.56 -53.16
CA HIS A 180 48.26 -38.76 -52.39
C HIS A 180 47.42 -38.46 -51.15
N ARG A 181 47.75 -37.40 -50.40
CA ARG A 181 46.94 -36.95 -49.25
C ARG A 181 45.52 -36.57 -49.66
N ASN A 182 45.36 -35.81 -50.75
CA ASN A 182 44.05 -35.44 -51.26
C ASN A 182 43.26 -36.68 -51.71
N PHE A 183 43.91 -37.63 -52.39
CA PHE A 183 43.26 -38.88 -52.82
C PHE A 183 42.81 -39.74 -51.64
N VAL A 184 43.67 -39.92 -50.64
CA VAL A 184 43.33 -40.64 -49.40
C VAL A 184 42.17 -39.96 -48.68
N GLN A 185 42.17 -38.62 -48.60
CA GLN A 185 41.07 -37.86 -48.00
C GLN A 185 39.75 -38.06 -48.77
N THR A 186 39.77 -37.98 -50.10
CA THR A 186 38.58 -38.22 -50.92
C THR A 186 38.08 -39.65 -50.81
N ALA A 187 38.97 -40.65 -50.84
CA ALA A 187 38.61 -42.06 -50.67
C ALA A 187 37.98 -42.32 -49.30
N THR A 188 38.58 -41.79 -48.23
CA THR A 188 38.05 -41.89 -46.86
C THR A 188 36.70 -41.18 -46.71
N THR A 189 36.52 -40.03 -47.37
CA THR A 189 35.25 -39.29 -47.36
C THR A 189 34.15 -40.08 -48.08
N LEU A 190 34.48 -40.71 -49.20
CA LEU A 190 33.55 -41.55 -49.97
C LEU A 190 33.12 -42.79 -49.19
N GLU A 191 34.07 -43.48 -48.54
CA GLU A 191 33.77 -44.64 -47.68
C GLU A 191 32.83 -44.27 -46.52
N LYS A 192 33.04 -43.10 -45.90
CA LYS A 192 32.14 -42.59 -44.86
C LYS A 192 30.76 -42.18 -45.40
N LEU A 193 30.68 -41.64 -46.61
CA LEU A 193 29.41 -41.32 -47.27
C LEU A 193 28.61 -42.58 -47.62
N ASP A 194 29.28 -43.67 -48.02
CA ASP A 194 28.65 -44.96 -48.31
C ASP A 194 28.13 -45.63 -47.02
N ALA A 195 28.86 -45.52 -45.91
CA ALA A 195 28.42 -46.04 -44.61
C ALA A 195 27.31 -45.21 -43.94
N LEU A 196 27.07 -43.97 -44.38
CA LEU A 196 26.17 -43.00 -43.74
C LEU A 196 24.71 -43.47 -43.62
N PRO A 197 24.04 -44.00 -44.66
CA PRO A 197 22.62 -44.36 -44.57
C PRO A 197 22.34 -45.47 -43.55
N ASN A 198 23.25 -46.46 -43.47
CA ASN A 198 23.16 -47.56 -42.50
C ASN A 198 23.32 -47.03 -41.07
N GLN A 199 24.27 -46.10 -40.85
CA GLN A 199 24.46 -45.46 -39.55
C GLN A 199 23.27 -44.61 -39.14
N ILE A 200 22.68 -43.82 -40.05
CA ILE A 200 21.48 -43.01 -39.78
C ILE A 200 20.31 -43.92 -39.39
N SER A 201 20.10 -45.02 -40.10
CA SER A 201 19.00 -45.96 -39.81
C SER A 201 19.15 -46.59 -38.43
N ALA A 202 20.35 -47.06 -38.07
CA ALA A 202 20.62 -47.62 -36.75
C ALA A 202 20.41 -46.58 -35.62
N LEU A 203 20.86 -45.34 -35.81
CA LEU A 203 20.65 -44.27 -34.83
C LEU A 203 19.17 -43.86 -34.72
N ALA A 204 18.42 -43.88 -35.83
CA ALA A 204 16.99 -43.61 -35.83
C ALA A 204 16.20 -44.66 -35.02
N GLU A 205 16.52 -45.95 -35.18
CA GLU A 205 15.92 -47.02 -34.37
C GLU A 205 16.27 -46.90 -32.87
N MET A 206 17.51 -46.53 -32.54
CA MET A 206 17.91 -46.26 -31.16
C MET A 206 17.16 -45.06 -30.56
N LEU A 207 16.95 -44.00 -31.35
CA LEU A 207 16.20 -42.82 -30.92
C LEU A 207 14.73 -43.16 -30.70
N GLN A 208 14.11 -43.90 -31.62
CA GLN A 208 12.70 -44.28 -31.52
C GLN A 208 12.43 -45.11 -30.25
N ARG A 209 13.29 -46.09 -29.93
CA ARG A 209 13.20 -46.85 -28.67
C ARG A 209 13.31 -45.96 -27.43
N SER A 210 14.08 -44.87 -27.50
CA SER A 210 14.20 -43.91 -26.40
C SER A 210 13.00 -42.95 -26.31
N GLN A 211 12.36 -42.64 -27.44
CA GLN A 211 11.14 -41.82 -27.49
C GLN A 211 9.90 -42.59 -27.03
N ASP A 212 9.85 -43.91 -27.23
CA ASP A 212 8.74 -44.75 -26.78
C ASP A 212 8.73 -44.92 -25.23
N ASP A 213 9.91 -44.86 -24.59
CA ASP A 213 10.08 -44.96 -23.13
C ASP A 213 10.77 -43.71 -22.55
N ILE A 214 10.04 -42.59 -22.56
CA ILE A 214 10.53 -41.28 -22.07
C ILE A 214 10.89 -41.33 -20.58
N MET A 215 10.16 -42.13 -19.79
CA MET A 215 10.40 -42.22 -18.36
C MET A 215 11.58 -43.17 -18.03
N GLY A 216 11.96 -44.06 -18.93
CA GLY A 216 13.00 -45.08 -18.73
C GLY A 216 14.41 -44.55 -18.40
N PRO A 217 15.39 -45.44 -18.15
CA PRO A 217 16.74 -45.07 -17.68
C PRO A 217 17.61 -44.34 -18.73
N ALA A 218 17.08 -44.09 -19.94
CA ALA A 218 17.74 -43.41 -21.06
C ALA A 218 19.22 -43.82 -21.19
N THR A 219 19.49 -45.12 -21.35
CA THR A 219 20.85 -45.67 -21.47
C THR A 219 21.55 -45.17 -22.74
N ASP A 220 20.77 -45.02 -23.80
CA ASP A 220 21.29 -44.79 -25.15
C ASP A 220 21.47 -43.28 -25.46
N LEU A 221 21.10 -42.39 -24.53
CA LEU A 221 21.11 -40.94 -24.71
C LEU A 221 22.53 -40.37 -24.96
N LEU A 222 23.54 -40.78 -24.18
CA LEU A 222 24.91 -40.32 -24.37
C LEU A 222 25.57 -40.91 -25.64
N PRO A 223 25.43 -42.23 -25.93
CA PRO A 223 25.85 -42.78 -27.22
C PRO A 223 25.21 -42.09 -28.42
N LEU A 224 23.89 -41.82 -28.38
CA LEU A 224 23.17 -41.09 -29.42
C LEU A 224 23.79 -39.71 -29.66
N HIS A 225 24.01 -38.93 -28.58
CA HIS A 225 24.65 -37.61 -28.71
C HIS A 225 26.04 -37.70 -29.33
N PHE A 226 26.85 -38.67 -28.90
CA PHE A 226 28.22 -38.84 -29.38
C PHE A 226 28.27 -39.17 -30.87
N HIS A 227 27.48 -40.14 -31.33
CA HIS A 227 27.44 -40.52 -32.73
C HIS A 227 26.84 -39.42 -33.60
N LEU A 228 25.76 -38.76 -33.17
CA LEU A 228 25.20 -37.60 -33.88
C LEU A 228 26.19 -36.45 -33.98
N SER A 229 26.96 -36.18 -32.91
CA SER A 229 28.01 -35.15 -32.94
C SER A 229 29.11 -35.46 -33.95
N GLN A 230 29.50 -36.74 -34.10
CA GLN A 230 30.49 -37.16 -35.09
C GLN A 230 29.97 -37.01 -36.53
N LEU A 231 28.72 -37.43 -36.77
CA LEU A 231 28.07 -37.29 -38.06
C LEU A 231 27.87 -35.81 -38.43
N GLU A 232 27.55 -34.96 -37.45
CA GLU A 232 27.45 -33.52 -37.65
C GLU A 232 28.81 -32.89 -37.99
N ALA A 233 29.88 -33.29 -37.31
CA ALA A 233 31.23 -32.85 -37.63
C ALA A 233 31.65 -33.28 -39.05
N PHE A 234 31.35 -34.52 -39.42
CA PHE A 234 31.59 -35.06 -40.76
C PHE A 234 30.80 -34.32 -41.84
N ARG A 235 29.52 -34.04 -41.58
CA ARG A 235 28.66 -33.20 -42.43
C ARG A 235 29.28 -31.83 -42.66
N ASN A 236 29.69 -31.15 -41.58
CA ASN A 236 30.27 -29.81 -41.65
C ASN A 236 31.61 -29.79 -42.41
N GLU A 237 32.47 -30.79 -42.20
CA GLU A 237 33.72 -30.96 -42.95
C GLU A 237 33.46 -31.17 -44.44
N THR A 238 32.49 -32.04 -44.77
CA THR A 238 32.10 -32.35 -46.15
C THR A 238 31.51 -31.14 -46.87
N PHE A 239 30.64 -30.37 -46.21
CA PHE A 239 30.11 -29.12 -46.78
C PHE A 239 31.19 -28.07 -47.02
N GLN A 240 32.22 -28.03 -46.17
CA GLN A 240 33.34 -27.10 -46.35
C GLN A 240 34.19 -27.49 -47.57
N ILE A 241 34.41 -28.78 -47.82
CA ILE A 241 35.06 -29.28 -49.02
C ILE A 241 34.18 -28.97 -50.25
N ALA A 242 32.88 -29.29 -50.18
CA ALA A 242 31.92 -29.05 -51.26
C ALA A 242 31.78 -27.57 -51.65
N ARG A 243 32.09 -26.64 -50.74
CA ARG A 243 32.13 -25.19 -51.01
C ARG A 243 33.13 -24.78 -52.09
N THR A 244 34.16 -25.62 -52.33
CA THR A 244 35.15 -25.44 -53.39
C THR A 244 34.77 -26.13 -54.71
N CYS A 245 33.65 -26.87 -54.72
CA CYS A 245 33.17 -27.65 -55.86
C CYS A 245 32.03 -26.92 -56.63
N SER A 246 31.56 -27.53 -57.72
CA SER A 246 30.44 -27.02 -58.53
C SER A 246 29.12 -26.98 -57.76
N ALA A 247 28.14 -26.22 -58.26
CA ALA A 247 26.83 -26.08 -57.63
C ALA A 247 26.08 -27.43 -57.52
N ASP A 248 26.17 -28.29 -58.53
CA ASP A 248 25.47 -29.59 -58.56
C ASP A 248 25.98 -30.55 -57.47
N VAL A 249 27.29 -30.54 -57.20
CA VAL A 249 27.90 -31.35 -56.13
C VAL A 249 27.43 -30.88 -54.76
N ARG A 250 27.27 -29.56 -54.56
CA ARG A 250 26.74 -29.01 -53.31
C ARG A 250 25.29 -29.43 -53.06
N ASN A 251 24.47 -29.45 -54.11
CA ASN A 251 23.08 -29.89 -54.02
C ASN A 251 22.98 -31.39 -53.69
N THR A 252 23.78 -32.21 -54.37
CA THR A 252 23.83 -33.67 -54.13
C THR A 252 24.27 -33.99 -52.69
N VAL A 253 25.29 -33.29 -52.18
CA VAL A 253 25.73 -33.41 -50.78
C VAL A 253 24.62 -33.00 -49.81
N SER A 254 23.86 -31.94 -50.13
CA SER A 254 22.73 -31.51 -49.31
C SER A 254 21.60 -32.53 -49.25
N GLU A 255 21.27 -33.18 -50.35
CA GLU A 255 20.25 -34.24 -50.40
C GLU A 255 20.68 -35.48 -49.61
N PHE A 256 21.95 -35.87 -49.69
CA PHE A 256 22.50 -37.00 -48.94
C PHE A 256 22.47 -36.81 -47.41
N PHE A 257 22.65 -35.57 -46.94
CA PHE A 257 22.62 -35.26 -45.50
C PHE A 257 21.22 -34.87 -44.97
N ALA A 258 20.20 -34.70 -45.83
CA ALA A 258 18.86 -34.32 -45.39
C ALA A 258 18.23 -35.29 -44.35
N PRO A 259 18.39 -36.64 -44.47
CA PRO A 259 17.91 -37.56 -43.44
C PRO A 259 18.62 -37.40 -42.09
N LEU A 260 19.91 -37.03 -42.10
CA LEU A 260 20.68 -36.75 -40.88
C LEU A 260 20.15 -35.50 -40.18
N ASP A 261 19.81 -34.45 -40.94
CA ASP A 261 19.24 -33.22 -40.38
C ASP A 261 17.85 -33.48 -39.74
N GLY A 262 17.05 -34.34 -40.37
CA GLY A 262 15.79 -34.83 -39.78
C GLY A 262 15.99 -35.57 -38.46
N LEU A 263 16.99 -36.45 -38.39
CA LEU A 263 17.32 -37.20 -37.18
C LEU A 263 17.85 -36.29 -36.05
N ILE A 264 18.68 -35.30 -36.38
CA ILE A 264 19.17 -34.30 -35.41
C ILE A 264 17.99 -33.52 -34.83
N LYS A 265 17.03 -33.11 -35.65
CA LYS A 265 15.82 -32.42 -35.17
C LYS A 265 15.00 -33.29 -34.23
N ALA A 266 14.76 -34.56 -34.58
CA ALA A 266 14.02 -35.49 -33.73
C ALA A 266 14.72 -35.73 -32.38
N PHE A 267 16.07 -35.75 -32.37
CA PHE A 267 16.86 -35.82 -31.15
C PHE A 267 16.76 -34.54 -30.31
N ASP A 268 16.78 -33.38 -30.94
CA ASP A 268 16.57 -32.08 -30.27
C ASP A 268 15.21 -32.02 -29.59
N ASP A 269 14.15 -32.44 -30.29
CA ASP A 269 12.79 -32.48 -29.77
C ASP A 269 12.69 -33.45 -28.57
N TYR A 270 13.35 -34.61 -28.65
CA TYR A 270 13.43 -35.56 -27.53
C TYR A 270 14.12 -34.97 -26.29
N ILE A 271 15.21 -34.22 -26.45
CA ILE A 271 15.85 -33.52 -25.32
C ILE A 271 14.91 -32.49 -24.70
N LEU A 272 14.12 -31.77 -25.51
CA LEU A 272 13.17 -30.79 -24.99
C LEU A 272 12.03 -31.43 -24.20
N VAL A 273 11.50 -32.57 -24.66
CA VAL A 273 10.50 -33.34 -23.90
C VAL A 273 11.06 -33.84 -22.57
N LEU A 274 12.32 -34.32 -22.54
CA LEU A 274 12.98 -34.68 -21.30
C LEU A 274 13.18 -33.47 -20.37
N ALA A 275 13.47 -32.29 -20.94
CA ALA A 275 13.60 -31.05 -20.18
C ALA A 275 12.28 -30.62 -19.53
N GLU A 276 11.15 -30.73 -20.24
CA GLU A 276 9.81 -30.43 -19.71
C GLU A 276 9.47 -31.35 -18.53
N ARG A 277 9.80 -32.64 -18.63
CA ARG A 277 9.52 -33.65 -17.59
C ARG A 277 10.60 -33.79 -16.51
N THR A 278 11.46 -32.78 -16.35
CA THR A 278 12.57 -32.85 -15.38
C THR A 278 12.07 -33.12 -13.96
N LEU A 279 10.98 -32.48 -13.51
CA LEU A 279 10.44 -32.70 -12.15
C LEU A 279 9.90 -34.11 -11.95
N ASP A 280 9.17 -34.64 -12.93
CA ASP A 280 8.57 -35.98 -12.86
C ASP A 280 9.64 -37.07 -12.83
N LEU A 281 10.70 -36.93 -13.65
CA LEU A 281 11.84 -37.87 -13.66
C LEU A 281 12.56 -37.93 -12.31
N VAL A 282 12.66 -36.81 -11.60
CA VAL A 282 13.27 -36.76 -10.26
C VAL A 282 12.33 -37.39 -9.22
N ARG A 283 11.02 -37.13 -9.30
CA ARG A 283 10.00 -37.73 -8.42
C ARG A 283 9.92 -39.25 -8.55
N GLU A 284 10.06 -39.79 -9.77
CA GLU A 284 10.12 -41.24 -10.01
C GLU A 284 11.45 -41.88 -9.57
N GLY A 285 12.37 -41.11 -8.97
CA GLY A 285 13.65 -41.61 -8.47
C GLY A 285 14.67 -41.88 -9.56
N ARG A 286 14.59 -41.19 -10.71
CA ARG A 286 15.51 -41.36 -11.86
C ARG A 286 16.39 -40.11 -12.11
N PRO A 287 17.10 -39.56 -11.10
CA PRO A 287 17.93 -38.36 -11.27
C PRO A 287 19.09 -38.54 -12.25
N SER A 288 19.49 -39.79 -12.52
CA SER A 288 20.56 -40.10 -13.47
C SER A 288 20.26 -39.64 -14.91
N VAL A 289 18.99 -39.65 -15.33
CA VAL A 289 18.58 -39.21 -16.67
C VAL A 289 18.77 -37.71 -16.81
N VAL A 290 18.38 -36.99 -15.75
CA VAL A 290 18.54 -35.53 -15.63
C VAL A 290 20.01 -35.13 -15.78
N ILE A 291 20.90 -35.78 -15.02
CA ILE A 291 22.34 -35.53 -15.11
C ILE A 291 22.89 -35.82 -16.52
N LYS A 292 22.43 -36.88 -17.19
CA LYS A 292 22.91 -37.24 -18.54
C LYS A 292 22.54 -36.18 -19.57
N PHE A 293 21.29 -35.72 -19.61
CA PHE A 293 20.90 -34.71 -20.61
C PHE A 293 21.50 -33.34 -20.26
N ILE A 294 21.64 -32.97 -18.98
CA ILE A 294 22.34 -31.73 -18.59
C ILE A 294 23.78 -31.74 -19.07
N LYS A 295 24.49 -32.87 -18.95
CA LYS A 295 25.86 -33.01 -19.47
C LYS A 295 25.93 -32.79 -20.99
N ILE A 296 24.90 -33.21 -21.72
CA ILE A 296 24.77 -32.92 -23.16
C ILE A 296 24.60 -31.41 -23.37
N ILE A 297 23.69 -30.77 -22.63
CA ILE A 297 23.45 -29.32 -22.71
C ILE A 297 24.73 -28.53 -22.40
N GLU A 298 25.49 -28.90 -21.38
CA GLU A 298 26.75 -28.25 -21.03
C GLU A 298 27.83 -28.43 -22.10
N LYS A 299 28.00 -29.65 -22.60
CA LYS A 299 28.97 -29.94 -23.66
C LYS A 299 28.65 -29.12 -24.91
N GLU A 300 27.38 -29.13 -25.33
CA GLU A 300 26.93 -28.39 -26.51
C GLU A 300 27.00 -26.87 -26.32
N SER A 301 26.68 -26.37 -25.12
CA SER A 301 26.80 -24.94 -24.80
C SER A 301 28.26 -24.47 -24.86
N ARG A 302 29.20 -25.28 -24.38
CA ARG A 302 30.64 -24.99 -24.45
C ARG A 302 31.16 -24.96 -25.89
N GLU A 303 30.69 -25.87 -26.73
CA GLU A 303 31.01 -25.88 -28.17
C GLU A 303 30.38 -24.68 -28.90
N ASP A 304 29.16 -24.30 -28.54
CA ASP A 304 28.48 -23.12 -29.08
C ASP A 304 29.20 -21.81 -28.70
N GLU A 305 29.67 -21.67 -27.45
CA GLU A 305 30.48 -20.54 -26.99
C GLU A 305 31.81 -20.45 -27.76
N ARG A 306 32.50 -21.58 -27.95
CA ARG A 306 33.72 -21.65 -28.77
C ARG A 306 33.45 -21.20 -30.20
N ALA A 307 32.37 -21.68 -30.82
CA ALA A 307 31.99 -21.29 -32.17
C ALA A 307 31.63 -19.80 -32.27
N ALA A 308 30.91 -19.25 -31.29
CA ALA A 308 30.55 -17.84 -31.22
C ALA A 308 31.79 -16.94 -31.06
N ALA A 309 32.73 -17.31 -30.18
CA ALA A 309 33.99 -16.58 -29.98
C ALA A 309 34.84 -16.55 -31.26
N ILE A 310 34.92 -17.67 -31.98
CA ILE A 310 35.64 -17.75 -33.27
C ILE A 310 34.99 -16.83 -34.32
N ARG A 311 33.65 -16.82 -34.41
CA ARG A 311 32.92 -15.94 -35.34
C ARG A 311 33.14 -14.46 -35.01
N LEU A 312 33.14 -14.11 -33.72
CA LEU A 312 33.42 -12.76 -33.25
C LEU A 312 34.85 -12.33 -33.59
N ALA A 313 35.85 -13.20 -33.34
CA ALA A 313 37.24 -12.94 -33.68
C ALA A 313 37.46 -12.74 -35.19
N LYS A 314 36.74 -13.49 -36.04
CA LYS A 314 36.74 -13.30 -37.50
C LYS A 314 36.16 -11.95 -37.89
N ARG A 315 35.04 -11.53 -37.28
CA ARG A 315 34.41 -10.22 -37.54
C ARG A 315 35.29 -9.06 -37.09
N ALA A 316 36.11 -9.26 -36.06
CA ALA A 316 37.05 -8.26 -35.53
C ALA A 316 38.38 -8.13 -36.32
N ASN A 317 38.54 -8.85 -37.44
CA ASN A 317 39.68 -8.71 -38.37
C ASN A 317 41.08 -8.89 -37.73
N LEU A 318 41.21 -9.73 -36.71
CA LEU A 318 42.52 -10.14 -36.16
C LEU A 318 43.23 -11.06 -37.18
N GLU A 319 44.20 -10.51 -37.92
CA GLU A 319 44.92 -11.11 -39.06
C GLU A 319 45.61 -12.47 -38.78
N GLY A 320 45.67 -12.92 -37.53
CA GLY A 320 46.20 -14.24 -37.15
C GLY A 320 45.19 -15.39 -37.24
N ALA A 321 43.87 -15.12 -37.21
CA ALA A 321 42.85 -16.17 -37.10
C ALA A 321 42.55 -16.88 -38.43
N ALA A 322 42.74 -16.20 -39.57
CA ALA A 322 42.48 -16.75 -40.90
C ALA A 322 43.47 -17.86 -41.33
N ARG A 323 44.61 -18.01 -40.63
CA ARG A 323 45.70 -18.94 -41.00
C ARG A 323 45.56 -20.34 -40.39
N PHE A 324 44.69 -20.55 -39.40
CA PHE A 324 44.46 -21.86 -38.82
C PHE A 324 43.32 -22.59 -39.56
N ARG A 325 43.60 -23.69 -40.26
CA ARG A 325 42.57 -24.53 -40.92
C ARG A 325 41.47 -25.00 -39.95
N SER A 326 41.78 -25.14 -38.66
CA SER A 326 40.81 -25.46 -37.59
C SER A 326 39.79 -24.35 -37.31
N VAL A 327 40.06 -23.11 -37.76
CA VAL A 327 39.20 -21.93 -37.57
C VAL A 327 38.17 -21.80 -38.70
N VAL A 328 38.42 -22.39 -39.86
CA VAL A 328 37.52 -22.37 -41.03
C VAL A 328 36.55 -23.56 -41.04
N ALA A 329 36.90 -24.66 -40.38
CA ALA A 329 36.09 -25.89 -40.33
C ALA A 329 34.88 -25.85 -39.36
N ASN A 330 34.90 -24.97 -38.35
CA ASN A 330 33.81 -24.88 -37.36
C ASN A 330 32.68 -23.93 -37.81
N ALA A 331 32.05 -24.26 -38.94
CA ALA A 331 30.79 -23.65 -39.38
C ALA A 331 29.56 -24.25 -38.65
N ARG A 332 29.73 -24.71 -37.40
CA ARG A 332 28.67 -25.28 -36.57
C ARG A 332 27.53 -24.27 -36.36
N VAL A 333 26.28 -24.72 -36.47
CA VAL A 333 25.09 -23.93 -36.16
C VAL A 333 24.95 -23.86 -34.65
N ILE A 334 24.72 -22.66 -34.10
CA ILE A 334 24.55 -22.46 -32.65
C ILE A 334 23.16 -22.97 -32.28
N LYS A 335 23.08 -23.96 -31.38
CA LYS A 335 21.85 -24.69 -31.04
C LYS A 335 21.12 -24.10 -29.82
N LEU A 336 21.84 -23.45 -28.91
CA LEU A 336 21.30 -22.74 -27.74
C LEU A 336 20.44 -23.62 -26.81
N TYR A 337 20.90 -24.83 -26.47
CA TYR A 337 20.10 -25.71 -25.60
C TYR A 337 19.86 -25.14 -24.19
N ARG A 338 20.78 -24.34 -23.63
CA ARG A 338 20.61 -23.79 -22.29
C ARG A 338 19.41 -22.82 -22.18
N PRO A 339 19.24 -21.82 -23.07
CA PRO A 339 18.00 -21.04 -23.15
C PRO A 339 16.75 -21.89 -23.40
N LYS A 340 16.82 -22.84 -24.34
CA LYS A 340 15.68 -23.72 -24.66
C LYS A 340 15.25 -24.59 -23.47
N PHE A 341 16.20 -25.02 -22.64
CA PHE A 341 15.93 -25.75 -21.41
C PHE A 341 15.17 -24.91 -20.38
N VAL A 342 15.58 -23.64 -20.20
CA VAL A 342 14.87 -22.72 -19.30
C VAL A 342 13.46 -22.43 -19.83
N GLU A 343 13.29 -22.30 -21.15
CA GLU A 343 11.98 -22.15 -21.79
C GLU A 343 11.11 -23.40 -21.65
N ALA A 344 11.70 -24.60 -21.75
CA ALA A 344 11.01 -25.87 -21.53
C ALA A 344 10.50 -25.99 -20.08
N ILE A 345 11.30 -25.59 -19.09
CA ILE A 345 10.83 -25.49 -17.70
C ILE A 345 9.67 -24.49 -17.60
N ASP A 346 9.80 -23.31 -18.22
CA ASP A 346 8.75 -22.29 -18.17
C ASP A 346 7.44 -22.73 -18.84
N ARG A 347 7.51 -23.60 -19.84
CA ARG A 347 6.36 -24.22 -20.49
C ARG A 347 5.71 -25.28 -19.62
N ALA A 348 6.51 -26.17 -19.03
CA ALA A 348 6.02 -27.21 -18.12
C ALA A 348 5.33 -26.62 -16.88
N THR A 349 5.88 -25.53 -16.32
CA THR A 349 5.22 -24.82 -15.22
C THR A 349 3.93 -24.14 -15.67
N ALA A 350 3.88 -23.56 -16.87
CA ALA A 350 2.65 -22.97 -17.41
C ALA A 350 1.52 -24.02 -17.50
N GLU A 351 1.83 -25.18 -18.08
CA GLU A 351 0.87 -26.29 -18.23
C GLU A 351 0.36 -26.78 -16.87
N LEU A 352 1.22 -26.86 -15.86
CA LEU A 352 0.84 -27.25 -14.50
C LEU A 352 -0.14 -26.24 -13.87
N PHE A 353 0.12 -24.95 -14.04
CA PHE A 353 -0.76 -23.89 -13.55
C PHE A 353 -2.10 -23.83 -14.31
N ASP A 354 -2.08 -24.04 -15.63
CA ASP A 354 -3.30 -24.13 -16.45
C ASP A 354 -4.15 -25.35 -16.08
N GLU A 355 -3.53 -26.50 -15.80
CA GLU A 355 -4.25 -27.69 -15.34
C GLU A 355 -4.85 -27.48 -13.94
N CYS A 356 -4.09 -26.86 -13.03
CA CYS A 356 -4.59 -26.49 -11.70
C CYS A 356 -5.79 -25.54 -11.82
N TRP A 357 -5.69 -24.52 -12.66
CA TRP A 357 -6.79 -23.60 -12.93
C TRP A 357 -8.00 -24.30 -13.56
N ALA A 358 -7.80 -25.22 -14.51
CA ALA A 358 -8.91 -25.95 -15.12
C ALA A 358 -9.67 -26.85 -14.13
N ARG A 359 -8.99 -27.33 -13.08
CA ARG A 359 -9.59 -28.19 -12.05
C ARG A 359 -10.30 -27.42 -10.94
N PHE A 360 -9.72 -26.29 -10.51
CA PHE A 360 -10.18 -25.56 -9.30
C PHE A 360 -10.71 -24.15 -9.59
N GLY A 361 -10.54 -23.62 -10.80
CA GLY A 361 -10.86 -22.24 -11.19
C GLY A 361 -12.12 -22.08 -12.04
N ALA A 362 -13.11 -22.97 -11.91
CA ALA A 362 -14.40 -22.83 -12.59
C ALA A 362 -15.09 -21.50 -12.19
N ASP A 363 -15.98 -20.99 -13.06
CA ASP A 363 -16.44 -19.59 -13.02
C ASP A 363 -17.08 -19.12 -11.70
N ASP A 364 -17.58 -20.02 -10.83
CA ASP A 364 -18.19 -19.70 -9.54
C ASP A 364 -17.26 -19.89 -8.32
N THR A 365 -16.10 -20.55 -8.48
CA THR A 365 -15.15 -20.89 -7.39
C THR A 365 -13.74 -20.37 -7.66
N SER A 366 -13.62 -19.23 -8.34
CA SER A 366 -12.33 -18.63 -8.70
C SER A 366 -11.42 -18.32 -7.49
N LEU A 367 -11.98 -18.20 -6.28
CA LEU A 367 -11.23 -18.00 -5.03
C LEU A 367 -10.80 -19.31 -4.36
N GLU A 368 -11.54 -20.42 -4.53
CA GLU A 368 -11.12 -21.73 -4.01
C GLU A 368 -9.79 -22.19 -4.62
N PHE A 369 -9.50 -21.73 -5.84
CA PHE A 369 -8.18 -21.88 -6.45
C PHE A 369 -7.05 -21.46 -5.51
N LEU A 370 -7.19 -20.33 -4.77
CA LEU A 370 -6.16 -19.83 -3.86
C LEU A 370 -5.90 -20.78 -2.69
N GLY A 371 -6.94 -21.45 -2.19
CA GLY A 371 -6.84 -22.43 -1.10
C GLY A 371 -6.17 -23.74 -1.52
N HIS A 372 -6.04 -24.00 -2.82
CA HIS A 372 -5.41 -25.20 -3.36
C HIS A 372 -4.00 -24.96 -3.89
N LEU A 373 -3.33 -23.87 -3.53
CA LEU A 373 -1.98 -23.53 -4.01
C LEU A 373 -0.83 -24.04 -3.12
N ASP A 374 -1.13 -24.77 -2.04
CA ASP A 374 -0.11 -25.27 -1.11
C ASP A 374 0.94 -26.16 -1.79
N TRP A 375 0.57 -26.87 -2.85
CA TRP A 375 1.48 -27.71 -3.63
C TRP A 375 2.66 -26.92 -4.21
N ILE A 376 2.53 -25.61 -4.44
CA ILE A 376 3.64 -24.75 -4.90
C ILE A 376 4.78 -24.80 -3.89
N TYR A 377 4.46 -24.73 -2.60
CA TYR A 377 5.47 -24.69 -1.54
C TYR A 377 6.16 -26.05 -1.40
N ASP A 378 5.39 -27.14 -1.47
CA ASP A 378 5.93 -28.49 -1.46
C ASP A 378 6.84 -28.77 -2.67
N ASP A 379 6.44 -28.31 -3.87
CA ASP A 379 7.22 -28.47 -5.09
C ASP A 379 8.52 -27.68 -5.05
N LEU A 380 8.48 -26.43 -4.60
CA LEU A 380 9.69 -25.61 -4.46
C LEU A 380 10.64 -26.19 -3.40
N ARG A 381 10.11 -26.77 -2.32
CA ARG A 381 10.90 -27.47 -1.30
C ARG A 381 11.56 -28.72 -1.88
N PHE A 382 10.82 -29.51 -2.66
CA PHE A 382 11.35 -30.67 -3.37
C PHE A 382 12.43 -30.28 -4.38
N VAL A 383 12.23 -29.20 -5.13
CA VAL A 383 13.24 -28.64 -6.04
C VAL A 383 14.51 -28.29 -5.28
N GLN A 384 14.38 -27.64 -4.13
CA GLN A 384 15.52 -27.24 -3.31
C GLN A 384 16.32 -28.44 -2.77
N SER A 385 15.64 -29.52 -2.34
CA SER A 385 16.31 -30.69 -1.75
C SER A 385 16.86 -31.67 -2.78
N GLU A 386 16.07 -32.01 -3.80
CA GLU A 386 16.37 -33.13 -4.72
C GLU A 386 16.85 -32.67 -6.10
N VAL A 387 16.38 -31.52 -6.60
CA VAL A 387 16.68 -31.06 -7.96
C VAL A 387 17.94 -30.21 -8.00
N VAL A 388 18.11 -29.26 -7.08
CA VAL A 388 19.28 -28.36 -7.03
C VAL A 388 20.62 -29.12 -7.02
N PRO A 389 20.81 -30.22 -6.27
CA PRO A 389 22.09 -30.96 -6.28
C PRO A 389 22.46 -31.60 -7.63
N LEU A 390 21.51 -31.77 -8.55
CA LEU A 390 21.73 -32.39 -9.85
C LEU A 390 22.36 -31.42 -10.87
N PHE A 391 22.36 -30.12 -10.56
CA PHE A 391 22.81 -29.07 -11.47
C PHE A 391 24.04 -28.34 -10.94
N PRO A 392 24.89 -27.80 -11.83
CA PRO A 392 25.95 -26.87 -11.44
C PRO A 392 25.37 -25.57 -10.86
N GLU A 393 26.08 -24.96 -9.90
CA GLU A 393 25.66 -23.72 -9.22
C GLU A 393 25.39 -22.55 -10.18
N ASP A 394 26.11 -22.49 -11.31
CA ASP A 394 25.97 -21.47 -12.34
C ASP A 394 24.56 -21.39 -12.97
N TYR A 395 23.78 -22.47 -12.89
CA TYR A 395 22.42 -22.52 -13.43
C TYR A 395 21.40 -21.83 -12.53
N LYS A 396 21.69 -21.65 -11.23
CA LYS A 396 20.78 -21.03 -10.25
C LYS A 396 19.34 -21.56 -10.40
N ILE A 397 19.19 -22.88 -10.48
CA ILE A 397 17.92 -23.55 -10.85
C ILE A 397 16.76 -23.16 -9.94
N LEU A 398 16.99 -23.08 -8.62
CA LEU A 398 15.97 -22.63 -7.66
C LEU A 398 15.39 -21.26 -8.05
N ARG A 399 16.24 -20.31 -8.45
CA ARG A 399 15.81 -18.98 -8.90
C ARG A 399 14.95 -19.06 -10.16
N THR A 400 15.28 -19.94 -11.10
CA THR A 400 14.52 -20.12 -12.34
C THR A 400 13.13 -20.68 -12.06
N PHE A 401 13.02 -21.70 -11.21
CA PHE A 401 11.73 -22.25 -10.79
C PHE A 401 10.89 -21.21 -10.03
N VAL A 402 11.44 -20.56 -9.00
CA VAL A 402 10.71 -19.53 -8.23
C VAL A 402 10.19 -18.42 -9.14
N LYS A 403 11.01 -17.94 -10.10
CA LYS A 403 10.59 -16.91 -11.05
C LYS A 403 9.48 -17.36 -11.99
N SER A 404 9.57 -18.60 -12.49
CA SER A 404 8.58 -19.15 -13.41
C SER A 404 7.23 -19.38 -12.70
N TYR A 405 7.25 -19.95 -11.50
CA TYR A 405 6.06 -20.11 -10.67
C TYR A 405 5.40 -18.76 -10.34
N HIS A 406 6.20 -17.78 -9.91
CA HIS A 406 5.72 -16.43 -9.60
C HIS A 406 5.13 -15.72 -10.83
N LYS A 407 5.74 -15.88 -12.00
CA LYS A 407 5.28 -15.30 -13.27
C LYS A 407 3.89 -15.83 -13.65
N HIS A 408 3.71 -17.16 -13.63
CA HIS A 408 2.47 -17.80 -14.06
C HIS A 408 1.34 -17.62 -13.06
N LEU A 409 1.62 -17.75 -11.75
CA LEU A 409 0.67 -17.40 -10.71
C LEU A 409 0.19 -15.95 -10.87
N GLY A 410 1.13 -15.00 -11.04
CA GLY A 410 0.78 -13.61 -11.27
C GLY A 410 -0.05 -13.37 -12.54
N SER A 411 0.20 -14.11 -13.62
CA SER A 411 -0.60 -14.02 -14.86
C SER A 411 -2.04 -14.49 -14.62
N ILE A 412 -2.25 -15.62 -13.94
CA ILE A 412 -3.59 -16.12 -13.59
C ILE A 412 -4.35 -15.11 -12.73
N LEU A 413 -3.74 -14.62 -11.64
CA LEU A 413 -4.40 -13.67 -10.74
C LEU A 413 -4.81 -12.38 -11.47
N ARG A 414 -3.97 -11.87 -12.37
CA ARG A 414 -4.24 -10.64 -13.13
C ARG A 414 -5.23 -10.84 -14.27
N GLU A 415 -5.13 -11.93 -15.02
CA GLU A 415 -5.87 -12.12 -16.28
C GLU A 415 -7.18 -12.89 -16.12
N ARG A 416 -7.38 -13.58 -14.99
CA ARG A 416 -8.54 -14.43 -14.77
C ARG A 416 -9.40 -13.99 -13.59
N ILE A 417 -8.80 -13.47 -12.51
CA ILE A 417 -9.53 -13.04 -11.31
C ILE A 417 -9.80 -11.53 -11.37
N LEU A 418 -8.77 -10.69 -11.48
CA LEU A 418 -8.91 -9.23 -11.42
C LEU A 418 -9.72 -8.61 -12.56
N ILE A 419 -9.75 -9.24 -13.74
CA ILE A 419 -10.52 -8.72 -14.90
C ILE A 419 -12.03 -8.85 -14.68
N LYS A 420 -12.49 -9.78 -13.83
CA LYS A 420 -13.91 -10.05 -13.60
C LYS A 420 -14.59 -9.07 -12.63
N ASP A 421 -13.89 -8.04 -12.16
CA ASP A 421 -14.36 -7.08 -11.14
C ASP A 421 -14.95 -7.79 -9.90
N PRO A 422 -14.12 -8.52 -9.15
CA PRO A 422 -14.58 -9.39 -8.08
C PRO A 422 -15.10 -8.58 -6.88
N GLU A 423 -15.94 -9.20 -6.06
CA GLU A 423 -16.53 -8.55 -4.88
C GLU A 423 -15.48 -8.05 -3.88
N ALA A 424 -15.87 -7.13 -3.00
CA ALA A 424 -14.97 -6.54 -2.00
C ALA A 424 -14.24 -7.62 -1.17
N SER A 425 -14.96 -8.63 -0.67
CA SER A 425 -14.40 -9.76 0.08
C SER A 425 -13.30 -10.50 -0.69
N ALA A 426 -13.53 -10.74 -1.99
CA ALA A 426 -12.62 -11.42 -2.88
C ALA A 426 -11.32 -10.63 -3.16
N LEU A 427 -11.42 -9.30 -3.34
CA LEU A 427 -10.27 -8.42 -3.54
C LEU A 427 -9.33 -8.44 -2.32
N LEU A 428 -9.91 -8.48 -1.14
CA LEU A 428 -9.19 -8.51 0.12
C LEU A 428 -8.52 -9.88 0.37
N GLU A 429 -9.23 -10.98 0.14
CA GLU A 429 -8.67 -12.33 0.24
C GLU A 429 -7.47 -12.51 -0.71
N LEU A 430 -7.61 -12.02 -1.95
CA LEU A 430 -6.52 -11.97 -2.92
C LEU A 430 -5.32 -11.17 -2.40
N TYR A 431 -5.56 -10.00 -1.80
CA TYR A 431 -4.49 -9.18 -1.22
C TYR A 431 -3.79 -9.93 -0.07
N GLN A 432 -4.54 -10.51 0.87
CA GLN A 432 -3.97 -11.26 1.99
C GLN A 432 -3.14 -12.46 1.51
N PHE A 433 -3.64 -13.20 0.52
CA PHE A 433 -2.92 -14.30 -0.11
C PHE A 433 -1.57 -13.85 -0.68
N THR A 434 -1.54 -12.73 -1.42
CA THR A 434 -0.28 -12.24 -2.02
C THR A 434 0.78 -11.88 -0.98
N GLN A 435 0.36 -11.33 0.17
CA GLN A 435 1.25 -11.03 1.29
C GLN A 435 1.78 -12.30 1.93
N GLU A 436 0.92 -13.29 2.16
CA GLU A 436 1.31 -14.55 2.78
C GLU A 436 2.24 -15.36 1.88
N TYR A 437 1.92 -15.46 0.58
CA TYR A 437 2.78 -16.08 -0.43
C TYR A 437 4.20 -15.48 -0.44
N CYS A 438 4.31 -14.15 -0.43
CA CYS A 438 5.62 -13.49 -0.41
C CYS A 438 6.38 -13.77 0.89
N LYS A 439 5.70 -13.84 2.05
CA LYS A 439 6.33 -14.18 3.33
C LYS A 439 6.82 -15.64 3.34
N ILE A 440 5.99 -16.58 2.93
CA ILE A 440 6.32 -18.02 2.91
C ILE A 440 7.51 -18.27 1.99
N ILE A 441 7.50 -17.75 0.76
CA ILE A 441 8.61 -17.96 -0.18
C ILE A 441 9.92 -17.30 0.30
N THR A 442 9.84 -16.12 0.92
CA THR A 442 11.04 -15.46 1.44
C THR A 442 11.61 -16.21 2.66
N LYS A 443 10.74 -16.70 3.56
CA LYS A 443 11.13 -17.28 4.85
C LYS A 443 11.47 -18.77 4.77
N GLU A 444 10.72 -19.55 4.00
CA GLU A 444 10.85 -21.01 3.95
C GLU A 444 11.73 -21.47 2.79
N VAL A 445 11.55 -20.90 1.59
CA VAL A 445 12.34 -21.26 0.40
C VAL A 445 13.67 -20.48 0.36
N GLY A 446 13.77 -19.37 1.08
CA GLY A 446 14.98 -18.54 1.14
C GLY A 446 15.22 -17.71 -0.14
N ALA A 447 14.15 -17.40 -0.88
CA ALA A 447 14.25 -16.60 -2.09
C ALA A 447 14.52 -15.11 -1.77
N ASP A 448 15.43 -14.48 -2.51
CA ASP A 448 15.61 -13.04 -2.41
C ASP A 448 14.37 -12.29 -2.91
N LYS A 449 14.01 -11.18 -2.23
CA LYS A 449 12.89 -10.32 -2.65
C LYS A 449 13.00 -9.82 -4.09
N ALA A 450 14.22 -9.63 -4.59
CA ALA A 450 14.49 -9.23 -5.97
C ALA A 450 14.10 -10.29 -7.02
N TRP A 451 13.81 -11.53 -6.63
CA TRP A 451 13.33 -12.57 -7.55
C TRP A 451 11.82 -12.51 -7.76
N LEU A 452 11.10 -11.86 -6.86
CA LEU A 452 9.64 -11.70 -6.86
C LEU A 452 9.20 -10.38 -7.52
N GLU A 453 10.09 -9.77 -8.31
CA GLU A 453 9.79 -8.57 -9.11
C GLU A 453 9.51 -8.96 -10.56
N PRO A 454 8.41 -8.45 -11.18
CA PRO A 454 7.35 -7.61 -10.59
C PRO A 454 6.50 -8.39 -9.59
N THR A 455 5.85 -7.71 -8.65
CA THR A 455 4.98 -8.37 -7.66
C THR A 455 3.86 -9.17 -8.33
N LEU A 456 3.20 -10.09 -7.61
CA LEU A 456 2.12 -10.91 -8.18
C LEU A 456 1.05 -10.06 -8.88
N LEU A 457 0.79 -8.86 -8.34
CA LEU A 457 -0.19 -7.90 -8.86
C LEU A 457 0.45 -6.75 -9.66
N ALA A 458 1.76 -6.83 -9.95
CA ALA A 458 2.52 -5.85 -10.71
C ALA A 458 2.42 -4.39 -10.18
N GLY A 459 2.41 -4.22 -8.85
CA GLY A 459 2.28 -2.91 -8.20
C GLY A 459 0.85 -2.39 -8.04
N LYS A 460 -0.18 -3.16 -8.44
CA LYS A 460 -1.60 -2.82 -8.22
C LYS A 460 -2.11 -3.12 -6.81
N GLU A 461 -1.25 -3.53 -5.89
CA GLU A 461 -1.62 -3.85 -4.50
C GLU A 461 -2.33 -2.70 -3.78
N GLN A 462 -1.81 -1.47 -3.92
CA GLN A 462 -2.46 -0.29 -3.35
C GLN A 462 -3.76 0.06 -4.09
N SER A 463 -3.77 -0.11 -5.42
CA SER A 463 -4.98 0.07 -6.23
C SER A 463 -6.10 -0.85 -5.77
N ILE A 464 -5.82 -2.13 -5.47
CA ILE A 464 -6.84 -3.09 -5.03
C ILE A 464 -7.42 -2.70 -3.67
N ILE A 465 -6.61 -2.18 -2.75
CA ILE A 465 -7.11 -1.66 -1.47
C ILE A 465 -7.99 -0.43 -1.70
N ASP A 466 -7.58 0.46 -2.61
CA ASP A 466 -8.35 1.65 -2.94
C ASP A 466 -9.64 1.31 -3.71
N ASP A 467 -9.63 0.29 -4.57
CA ASP A 467 -10.79 -0.24 -5.30
C ASP A 467 -11.76 -0.95 -4.33
N TYR A 468 -11.22 -1.75 -3.39
CA TYR A 468 -11.96 -2.35 -2.28
C TYR A 468 -12.66 -1.28 -1.43
N LEU A 469 -11.90 -0.26 -1.01
CA LEU A 469 -12.45 0.86 -0.26
C LEU A 469 -13.51 1.60 -1.07
N GLY A 470 -13.24 1.86 -2.35
CA GLY A 470 -14.16 2.51 -3.27
C GLY A 470 -15.48 1.77 -3.42
N LEU A 471 -15.47 0.44 -3.43
CA LEU A 471 -16.68 -0.37 -3.53
C LEU A 471 -17.52 -0.30 -2.23
N ILE A 472 -16.87 -0.33 -1.06
CA ILE A 472 -17.57 -0.19 0.23
C ILE A 472 -18.14 1.21 0.39
N THR A 473 -17.35 2.26 0.13
CA THR A 473 -17.80 3.65 0.27
C THR A 473 -18.95 3.96 -0.69
N LYS A 474 -18.88 3.47 -1.93
CA LYS A 474 -19.98 3.61 -2.89
C LYS A 474 -21.27 2.94 -2.41
N LYS A 475 -21.20 1.75 -1.81
CA LYS A 475 -22.38 1.09 -1.23
C LYS A 475 -22.98 1.88 -0.06
N ILE A 476 -22.14 2.44 0.83
CA ILE A 476 -22.60 3.30 1.93
C ILE A 476 -23.33 4.53 1.36
N ASP A 477 -22.77 5.17 0.32
CA ASP A 477 -23.37 6.35 -0.30
C ASP A 477 -24.71 6.03 -0.98
N GLU A 478 -24.79 4.93 -1.74
CA GLU A 478 -26.02 4.47 -2.41
C GLU A 478 -27.12 4.15 -1.40
N TRP A 479 -26.80 3.41 -0.34
CA TRP A 479 -27.74 3.04 0.71
C TRP A 479 -28.24 4.26 1.48
N THR A 480 -27.32 5.15 1.88
CA THR A 480 -27.67 6.39 2.61
C THR A 480 -28.53 7.30 1.73
N ALA A 481 -28.23 7.42 0.43
CA ALA A 481 -29.02 8.24 -0.49
C ALA A 481 -30.43 7.69 -0.70
N ASN A 482 -30.58 6.37 -0.84
CA ASN A 482 -31.89 5.72 -0.99
C ASN A 482 -32.71 5.87 0.29
N LEU A 483 -32.11 5.60 1.45
CA LEU A 483 -32.75 5.78 2.76
C LEU A 483 -33.26 7.21 2.94
N MET A 484 -32.40 8.21 2.67
CA MET A 484 -32.77 9.61 2.80
C MET A 484 -33.85 10.04 1.80
N SER A 485 -33.86 9.48 0.59
CA SER A 485 -34.91 9.76 -0.40
C SER A 485 -36.29 9.28 0.06
N ASP A 486 -36.35 8.14 0.75
CA ASP A 486 -37.60 7.58 1.26
C ASP A 486 -38.05 8.29 2.53
N GLU A 487 -37.16 8.49 3.51
CA GLU A 487 -37.43 9.21 4.77
C GLU A 487 -37.88 10.66 4.53
N VAL A 488 -37.20 11.40 3.65
CA VAL A 488 -37.59 12.78 3.33
C VAL A 488 -38.94 12.83 2.60
N ARG A 489 -39.23 11.84 1.75
CA ARG A 489 -40.52 11.77 1.05
C ARG A 489 -41.65 11.56 2.06
N GLU A 490 -41.45 10.70 3.04
CA GLU A 490 -42.41 10.47 4.12
C GLU A 490 -42.60 11.72 4.98
N PHE A 491 -41.51 12.36 5.41
CA PHE A 491 -41.53 13.58 6.23
C PHE A 491 -42.22 14.77 5.54
N VAL A 492 -42.11 14.89 4.21
CA VAL A 492 -42.75 15.97 3.44
C VAL A 492 -44.21 15.63 3.12
N ALA A 493 -44.51 14.36 2.81
CA ALA A 493 -45.85 13.96 2.41
C ALA A 493 -46.82 13.81 3.60
N ARG A 494 -46.33 13.40 4.78
CA ARG A 494 -47.07 13.27 6.04
C ARG A 494 -48.45 12.63 5.88
N GLN A 495 -48.51 11.54 5.11
CA GLN A 495 -49.78 10.86 4.79
C GLN A 495 -50.31 10.05 5.98
N ASN A 496 -49.40 9.51 6.80
CA ASN A 496 -49.68 8.73 8.00
C ASN A 496 -49.04 9.43 9.21
N PRO A 497 -49.53 9.21 10.44
CA PRO A 497 -48.81 9.63 11.63
C PRO A 497 -47.49 8.84 11.79
N PRO A 498 -46.46 9.41 12.45
CA PRO A 498 -45.22 8.70 12.76
C PRO A 498 -45.46 7.45 13.62
N ASP A 499 -44.55 6.48 13.49
CA ASP A 499 -44.57 5.27 14.30
C ASP A 499 -44.33 5.58 15.79
N GLU A 500 -44.91 4.78 16.67
CA GLU A 500 -44.68 4.83 18.12
C GLU A 500 -43.76 3.69 18.56
N ASP A 501 -42.77 3.99 19.39
CA ASP A 501 -41.92 2.96 19.98
C ASP A 501 -42.59 2.27 21.19
N ASN A 502 -41.88 1.31 21.80
CA ASN A 502 -42.39 0.56 22.95
C ASN A 502 -42.69 1.43 24.18
N GLU A 503 -42.18 2.67 24.22
CA GLU A 503 -42.38 3.64 25.28
C GLU A 503 -43.47 4.67 24.90
N GLY A 504 -44.07 4.54 23.71
CA GLY A 504 -45.09 5.44 23.19
C GLY A 504 -44.54 6.74 22.60
N LEU A 505 -43.22 6.85 22.42
CA LEU A 505 -42.57 8.00 21.81
C LEU A 505 -42.63 7.91 20.30
N TYR A 506 -42.80 9.05 19.62
CA TYR A 506 -42.74 9.05 18.15
C TYR A 506 -41.33 8.77 17.65
N GLY A 507 -41.21 7.98 16.60
CA GLY A 507 -39.95 7.62 15.98
C GLY A 507 -40.06 7.47 14.46
N LEU A 508 -38.89 7.50 13.82
CA LEU A 508 -38.71 7.14 12.42
C LEU A 508 -37.92 5.84 12.35
N GLN A 509 -37.90 5.17 11.19
CA GLN A 509 -37.09 3.96 11.00
C GLN A 509 -35.68 4.27 10.49
N GLY A 510 -35.46 5.51 10.06
CA GLY A 510 -34.20 6.02 9.50
C GLY A 510 -32.96 5.71 10.33
N ALA A 511 -32.95 6.03 11.63
CA ALA A 511 -31.75 5.80 12.46
C ALA A 511 -31.38 4.32 12.56
N ALA A 512 -32.35 3.44 12.81
CA ALA A 512 -32.09 2.01 12.96
C ALA A 512 -31.55 1.40 11.67
N ILE A 513 -32.15 1.73 10.53
CA ILE A 513 -31.73 1.23 9.22
C ILE A 513 -30.33 1.77 8.86
N LEU A 514 -30.08 3.06 9.08
CA LEU A 514 -28.78 3.68 8.82
C LEU A 514 -27.66 2.98 9.59
N PHE A 515 -27.84 2.77 10.89
CA PHE A 515 -26.82 2.14 11.72
C PHE A 515 -26.70 0.63 11.49
N GLN A 516 -27.78 -0.07 11.12
CA GLN A 516 -27.69 -1.46 10.67
C GLN A 516 -26.81 -1.57 9.41
N MET A 517 -27.04 -0.70 8.43
CA MET A 517 -26.28 -0.63 7.18
C MET A 517 -24.81 -0.28 7.42
N VAL A 518 -24.54 0.74 8.24
CA VAL A 518 -23.17 1.14 8.60
C VAL A 518 -22.45 0.00 9.33
N ASN A 519 -23.08 -0.63 10.32
CA ASN A 519 -22.47 -1.73 11.05
C ASN A 519 -22.09 -2.89 10.13
N GLN A 520 -22.96 -3.26 9.19
CA GLN A 520 -22.66 -4.33 8.23
C GLN A 520 -21.41 -4.03 7.38
N GLN A 521 -21.24 -2.79 6.90
CA GLN A 521 -20.06 -2.43 6.09
C GLN A 521 -18.79 -2.28 6.94
N VAL A 522 -18.94 -1.79 8.16
CA VAL A 522 -17.84 -1.71 9.14
C VAL A 522 -17.36 -3.11 9.54
N ASP A 523 -18.27 -4.09 9.65
CA ASP A 523 -17.92 -5.48 9.95
C ASP A 523 -17.10 -6.12 8.82
N VAL A 524 -17.52 -5.92 7.56
CA VAL A 524 -16.74 -6.35 6.39
C VAL A 524 -15.33 -5.72 6.38
N ALA A 525 -15.23 -4.45 6.76
CA ALA A 525 -13.94 -3.78 6.88
C ALA A 525 -13.12 -4.29 8.07
N ALA A 526 -13.76 -4.71 9.17
CA ALA A 526 -13.09 -5.24 10.34
C ALA A 526 -12.52 -6.65 10.11
N ASP A 527 -13.28 -7.50 9.41
CA ASP A 527 -12.88 -8.85 9.00
C ASP A 527 -11.63 -8.85 8.10
N SER A 528 -11.31 -7.70 7.50
CA SER A 528 -10.07 -7.50 6.73
C SER A 528 -8.77 -7.63 7.52
N GLY A 529 -8.83 -7.50 8.85
CA GLY A 529 -7.64 -7.46 9.71
C GLY A 529 -6.74 -6.23 9.47
N GLN A 530 -7.13 -5.29 8.61
CA GLN A 530 -6.37 -4.08 8.31
C GLN A 530 -6.96 -2.86 9.01
N ALA A 531 -6.32 -2.42 10.10
CA ALA A 531 -6.73 -1.25 10.85
C ALA A 531 -6.81 0.05 10.01
N SER A 532 -5.97 0.18 8.96
CA SER A 532 -6.02 1.34 8.06
C SER A 532 -7.26 1.36 7.17
N VAL A 533 -7.74 0.19 6.76
CA VAL A 533 -8.93 0.05 5.91
C VAL A 533 -10.16 0.34 6.74
N LEU A 534 -10.26 -0.27 7.93
CA LEU A 534 -11.33 -0.01 8.89
C LEU A 534 -11.46 1.48 9.23
N ALA A 535 -10.33 2.15 9.55
CA ALA A 535 -10.34 3.57 9.87
C ALA A 535 -10.86 4.44 8.72
N LYS A 536 -10.51 4.13 7.46
CA LYS A 536 -11.00 4.86 6.28
C LYS A 536 -12.48 4.62 6.03
N VAL A 537 -12.98 3.40 6.23
CA VAL A 537 -14.41 3.07 6.07
C VAL A 537 -15.24 3.80 7.12
N VAL A 538 -14.78 3.84 8.37
CA VAL A 538 -15.48 4.56 9.44
C VAL A 538 -15.48 6.07 9.21
N ASP A 539 -14.37 6.65 8.75
CA ASP A 539 -14.30 8.06 8.36
C ASP A 539 -15.30 8.39 7.23
N HIS A 540 -15.45 7.50 6.25
CA HIS A 540 -16.44 7.67 5.18
C HIS A 540 -17.88 7.51 5.69
N ALA A 541 -18.14 6.54 6.57
CA ALA A 541 -19.45 6.39 7.20
C ALA A 541 -19.84 7.63 8.02
N ALA A 542 -18.90 8.21 8.77
CA ALA A 542 -19.11 9.47 9.50
C ALA A 542 -19.43 10.64 8.56
N LYS A 543 -18.78 10.72 7.39
CA LYS A 543 -19.13 11.71 6.35
C LYS A 543 -20.53 11.49 5.78
N ALA A 544 -20.95 10.25 5.57
CA ALA A 544 -22.31 9.92 5.13
C ALA A 544 -23.36 10.31 6.20
N MET A 545 -23.06 10.09 7.48
CA MET A 545 -23.89 10.57 8.60
C MET A 545 -24.00 12.10 8.60
N HIS A 546 -22.89 12.82 8.40
CA HIS A 546 -22.92 14.29 8.27
C HIS A 546 -23.74 14.79 7.07
N SER A 547 -23.66 14.11 5.93
CA SER A 547 -24.47 14.44 4.75
C SER A 547 -25.97 14.27 5.03
N THR A 548 -26.32 13.23 5.77
CA THR A 548 -27.69 12.95 6.26
C THR A 548 -28.18 14.07 7.18
N GLN A 549 -27.40 14.43 8.19
CA GLN A 549 -27.70 15.53 9.12
C GLN A 549 -27.91 16.87 8.40
N ALA A 550 -27.02 17.21 7.47
CA ALA A 550 -27.13 18.43 6.67
C ALA A 550 -28.40 18.44 5.80
N THR A 551 -28.83 17.27 5.34
CA THR A 551 -30.07 17.13 4.57
C THR A 551 -31.29 17.29 5.47
N TRP A 552 -31.31 16.70 6.66
CA TRP A 552 -32.39 16.91 7.63
C TRP A 552 -32.54 18.37 8.04
N LEU A 553 -31.45 19.08 8.34
CA LEU A 553 -31.50 20.52 8.66
C LEU A 553 -32.11 21.34 7.52
N ARG A 554 -31.75 21.02 6.27
CA ARG A 554 -32.28 21.70 5.08
C ARG A 554 -33.77 21.43 4.90
N VAL A 555 -34.20 20.18 5.05
CA VAL A 555 -35.59 19.76 4.91
C VAL A 555 -36.45 20.39 6.01
N LEU A 556 -36.00 20.31 7.27
CA LEU A 556 -36.63 20.89 8.43
C LEU A 556 -36.87 22.40 8.26
N GLU A 557 -35.84 23.16 7.86
CA GLU A 557 -35.98 24.60 7.64
C GLU A 557 -36.94 24.91 6.47
N SER A 558 -36.91 24.09 5.42
CA SER A 558 -37.80 24.29 4.26
C SER A 558 -39.27 24.05 4.62
N GLU A 559 -39.58 23.01 5.40
CA GLU A 559 -40.94 22.69 5.84
C GLU A 559 -41.44 23.69 6.88
N PHE A 560 -40.59 24.08 7.82
CA PHE A 560 -40.91 25.13 8.79
C PHE A 560 -41.21 26.48 8.10
N LYS A 561 -40.41 26.84 7.08
CA LYS A 561 -40.66 28.06 6.30
C LYS A 561 -41.98 28.01 5.55
N LYS A 562 -42.34 26.86 4.94
CA LYS A 562 -43.64 26.66 4.27
C LYS A 562 -44.80 26.85 5.25
N GLN A 563 -44.72 26.25 6.44
CA GLN A 563 -45.73 26.42 7.50
C GLN A 563 -45.91 27.90 7.88
N ARG A 564 -44.80 28.63 8.06
CA ARG A 564 -44.82 30.01 8.54
C ARG A 564 -45.28 31.02 7.49
N GLU A 565 -44.95 30.80 6.22
CA GLU A 565 -45.26 31.74 5.13
C GLU A 565 -46.57 31.43 4.40
N ALA A 566 -47.24 30.33 4.77
CA ALA A 566 -48.52 29.94 4.21
C ALA A 566 -49.58 31.03 4.44
N LYS A 567 -50.27 31.40 3.35
CA LYS A 567 -51.36 32.39 3.37
C LYS A 567 -52.73 31.74 3.52
N SER A 568 -52.84 30.47 3.13
CA SER A 568 -54.06 29.67 3.17
C SER A 568 -53.77 28.35 3.90
N PRO A 569 -54.67 27.88 4.79
CA PRO A 569 -54.50 26.60 5.48
C PRO A 569 -54.42 25.38 4.55
N GLU A 570 -54.97 25.48 3.33
CA GLU A 570 -54.97 24.41 2.32
C GLU A 570 -53.60 24.19 1.66
N ASP A 571 -52.69 25.17 1.73
CA ASP A 571 -51.34 25.08 1.16
C ASP A 571 -50.36 24.34 2.10
N VAL A 572 -50.84 23.92 3.27
CA VAL A 572 -50.05 23.34 4.36
C VAL A 572 -50.47 21.91 4.62
N VAL A 573 -49.53 20.99 4.44
CA VAL A 573 -49.72 19.61 4.87
C VAL A 573 -49.60 19.55 6.40
N GLY A 574 -50.66 19.09 7.09
CA GLY A 574 -50.68 18.90 8.53
C GLY A 574 -49.67 17.86 9.03
N GLY A 575 -49.56 17.69 10.35
CA GLY A 575 -48.69 16.67 10.95
C GLY A 575 -47.22 17.09 11.16
N LEU A 576 -46.88 18.37 10.94
CA LEU A 576 -45.48 18.82 11.03
C LEU A 576 -44.92 18.68 12.45
N VAL A 577 -45.73 18.92 13.48
CA VAL A 577 -45.32 18.84 14.89
C VAL A 577 -44.91 17.42 15.24
N GLU A 578 -45.75 16.45 14.90
CA GLU A 578 -45.57 15.03 15.17
C GLU A 578 -44.30 14.51 14.48
N TYR A 579 -44.11 14.86 13.21
CA TYR A 579 -42.90 14.48 12.46
C TYR A 579 -41.63 15.17 12.97
N VAL A 580 -41.70 16.41 13.47
CA VAL A 580 -40.55 17.09 14.08
C VAL A 580 -40.19 16.47 15.43
N ILE A 581 -41.18 16.03 16.22
CA ILE A 581 -40.94 15.25 17.45
C ILE A 581 -40.29 13.90 17.11
N ALA A 582 -40.84 13.18 16.13
CA ALA A 582 -40.29 11.91 15.66
C ALA A 582 -38.83 12.04 15.20
N LEU A 583 -38.53 13.09 14.42
CA LEU A 583 -37.18 13.40 13.98
C LEU A 583 -36.27 13.73 15.17
N ALA A 584 -36.71 14.55 16.12
CA ALA A 584 -35.89 14.91 17.29
C ALA A 584 -35.48 13.67 18.11
N ASN A 585 -36.42 12.76 18.33
CA ASN A 585 -36.20 11.49 19.02
C ASN A 585 -35.26 10.56 18.22
N ASP A 586 -35.47 10.45 16.90
CA ASP A 586 -34.64 9.63 16.01
C ASP A 586 -33.18 10.11 15.93
N GLN A 587 -32.97 11.43 15.93
CA GLN A 587 -31.62 12.00 15.98
C GLN A 587 -30.93 11.77 17.33
N LEU A 588 -31.67 11.77 18.45
CA LEU A 588 -31.11 11.41 19.75
C LEU A 588 -30.70 9.92 19.78
N LYS A 589 -31.58 9.03 19.29
CA LYS A 589 -31.24 7.59 19.13
C LYS A 589 -30.03 7.38 18.22
N SER A 590 -29.88 8.18 17.17
CA SER A 590 -28.71 8.15 16.29
C SER A 590 -27.40 8.54 17.02
N ALA A 591 -27.48 9.45 17.99
CA ALA A 591 -26.32 9.79 18.83
C ALA A 591 -25.92 8.61 19.73
N ASP A 592 -26.90 7.92 20.34
CA ASP A 592 -26.65 6.72 21.16
C ASP A 592 -26.01 5.59 20.33
N TYR A 593 -26.50 5.38 19.09
CA TYR A 593 -25.90 4.39 18.18
C TYR A 593 -24.48 4.77 17.75
N ALA A 594 -24.18 6.06 17.57
CA ALA A 594 -22.82 6.53 17.29
C ALA A 594 -21.89 6.28 18.49
N GLU A 595 -22.35 6.49 19.72
CA GLU A 595 -21.58 6.18 20.93
C GLU A 595 -21.31 4.67 21.08
N ALA A 596 -22.34 3.85 20.85
CA ALA A 596 -22.21 2.40 20.84
C ALA A 596 -21.24 1.90 19.76
N LEU A 597 -21.23 2.55 18.59
CA LEU A 597 -20.29 2.26 17.51
C LEU A 597 -18.83 2.55 17.93
N ILE A 598 -18.57 3.68 18.61
CA ILE A 598 -17.24 4.00 19.15
C ILE A 598 -16.80 2.95 20.16
N ALA A 599 -17.65 2.63 21.14
CA ALA A 599 -17.34 1.67 22.20
C ALA A 599 -16.99 0.28 21.63
N ARG A 600 -17.62 -0.10 20.52
CA ARG A 600 -17.33 -1.35 19.80
C ARG A 600 -16.01 -1.30 19.02
N LEU A 601 -15.70 -0.20 18.36
CA LEU A 601 -14.56 -0.10 17.44
C LEU A 601 -13.23 0.22 18.12
N GLU A 602 -13.22 0.99 19.22
CA GLU A 602 -12.00 1.33 19.95
C GLU A 602 -11.12 0.11 20.33
N PRO A 603 -11.66 -1.00 20.87
CA PRO A 603 -10.84 -2.17 21.22
C PRO A 603 -10.33 -2.96 20.00
N MET A 604 -10.89 -2.74 18.81
CA MET A 604 -10.53 -3.49 17.59
C MET A 604 -9.34 -2.89 16.84
N VAL A 605 -8.94 -1.65 17.18
CA VAL A 605 -7.88 -0.92 16.48
C VAL A 605 -6.69 -0.60 17.38
N SER A 606 -5.52 -0.45 16.77
CA SER A 606 -4.35 0.03 17.50
C SER A 606 -4.52 1.51 17.92
N LYS A 607 -3.80 1.91 18.98
CA LYS A 607 -3.80 3.30 19.51
C LYS A 607 -3.54 4.37 18.45
N LYS A 608 -2.86 4.03 17.35
CA LYS A 608 -2.59 4.94 16.23
C LYS A 608 -3.88 5.36 15.48
N TYR A 609 -4.83 4.44 15.30
CA TYR A 609 -6.06 4.67 14.53
C TYR A 609 -7.26 4.99 15.43
N GLN A 610 -7.19 4.62 16.71
CA GLN A 610 -8.26 4.87 17.70
C GLN A 610 -8.66 6.36 17.78
N ALA A 611 -7.67 7.27 17.85
CA ALA A 611 -7.94 8.70 17.96
C ALA A 611 -8.70 9.24 16.73
N GLY A 612 -8.32 8.83 15.52
CA GLY A 612 -8.96 9.29 14.28
C GLY A 612 -10.38 8.74 14.10
N ILE A 613 -10.60 7.46 14.44
CA ILE A 613 -11.94 6.85 14.42
C ILE A 613 -12.86 7.55 15.41
N ARG A 614 -12.38 7.76 16.64
CA ARG A 614 -13.14 8.45 17.68
C ARG A 614 -13.49 9.86 17.26
N GLU A 615 -12.53 10.65 16.77
CA GLU A 615 -12.78 12.01 16.32
C GLU A 615 -13.83 12.08 15.20
N ALA A 616 -13.76 11.17 14.21
CA ALA A 616 -14.72 11.13 13.12
C ALA A 616 -16.15 10.84 13.60
N VAL A 617 -16.32 9.83 14.46
CA VAL A 617 -17.65 9.44 14.95
C VAL A 617 -18.17 10.41 16.02
N ASP A 618 -17.32 10.96 16.89
CA ASP A 618 -17.71 12.00 17.86
C ASP A 618 -18.22 13.25 17.14
N ASN A 619 -17.60 13.64 16.02
CA ASN A 619 -18.11 14.73 15.20
C ASN A 619 -19.50 14.42 14.62
N ALA A 620 -19.71 13.21 14.11
CA ALA A 620 -21.03 12.77 13.64
C ALA A 620 -22.07 12.75 14.77
N LEU A 621 -21.72 12.27 15.96
CA LEU A 621 -22.56 12.27 17.16
C LEU A 621 -23.02 13.70 17.51
N ASN A 622 -22.08 14.65 17.58
CA ASN A 622 -22.40 16.05 17.85
C ASN A 622 -23.34 16.63 16.78
N GLY A 623 -23.15 16.24 15.51
CA GLY A 623 -24.04 16.65 14.42
C GLY A 623 -25.48 16.16 14.60
N PHE A 624 -25.69 14.92 15.09
CA PHE A 624 -27.03 14.42 15.41
C PHE A 624 -27.70 15.22 16.55
N LEU A 625 -26.94 15.55 17.60
CA LEU A 625 -27.42 16.40 18.70
C LEU A 625 -27.80 17.80 18.21
N ASP A 626 -27.04 18.37 17.28
CA ASP A 626 -27.35 19.67 16.67
C ASP A 626 -28.67 19.65 15.87
N VAL A 627 -28.94 18.57 15.12
CA VAL A 627 -30.23 18.40 14.42
C VAL A 627 -31.38 18.26 15.41
N SER A 628 -31.22 17.42 16.45
CA SER A 628 -32.25 17.23 17.49
C SER A 628 -32.60 18.55 18.18
N LYS A 629 -31.57 19.33 18.53
CA LYS A 629 -31.74 20.66 19.11
C LYS A 629 -32.39 21.66 18.15
N ARG A 630 -32.11 21.59 16.84
CA ARG A 630 -32.83 22.43 15.88
C ARG A 630 -34.31 22.06 15.82
N CYS A 631 -34.64 20.77 15.96
CA CYS A 631 -36.03 20.31 16.02
C CYS A 631 -36.77 20.89 17.24
N THR A 632 -36.17 20.84 18.44
CA THR A 632 -36.79 21.45 19.63
C THR A 632 -37.00 22.96 19.47
N GLN A 633 -36.06 23.68 18.87
CA GLN A 633 -36.22 25.11 18.55
C GLN A 633 -37.36 25.37 17.56
N VAL A 634 -37.50 24.52 16.54
CA VAL A 634 -38.61 24.63 15.58
C VAL A 634 -39.94 24.39 16.27
N LEU A 635 -40.05 23.40 17.17
CA LEU A 635 -41.26 23.17 17.98
C LEU A 635 -41.62 24.41 18.81
N VAL A 636 -40.64 25.04 19.47
CA VAL A 636 -40.85 26.30 20.21
C VAL A 636 -41.29 27.41 19.25
N ASP A 637 -40.66 27.56 18.09
CA ASP A 637 -41.01 28.59 17.12
C ASP A 637 -42.43 28.39 16.54
N LEU A 638 -42.93 27.16 16.41
CA LEU A 638 -44.32 26.86 16.02
C LEU A 638 -45.30 27.34 17.10
N VAL A 639 -45.06 27.03 18.37
CA VAL A 639 -45.87 27.54 19.49
C VAL A 639 -45.91 29.06 19.49
N PHE A 640 -44.75 29.70 19.30
CA PHE A 640 -44.67 31.16 19.28
C PHE A 640 -45.22 31.81 18.00
N ALA A 641 -45.42 31.05 16.92
CA ALA A 641 -46.11 31.53 15.72
C ALA A 641 -47.61 31.74 16.02
N ASP A 642 -48.23 30.79 16.71
CA ASP A 642 -49.64 30.86 17.11
C ASP A 642 -49.87 31.89 18.21
N LEU A 643 -48.89 32.07 19.10
CA LEU A 643 -48.93 33.10 20.15
C LEU A 643 -48.67 34.52 19.63
N GLN A 644 -48.21 34.71 18.38
CA GLN A 644 -47.86 36.04 17.88
C GLN A 644 -48.98 37.10 18.02
N PRO A 645 -50.26 36.80 17.72
CA PRO A 645 -51.35 37.77 17.90
C PRO A 645 -51.48 38.20 19.36
N ALA A 646 -51.55 37.25 20.31
CA ALA A 646 -51.67 37.54 21.73
C ALA A 646 -50.44 38.29 22.27
N ILE A 647 -49.23 37.93 21.81
CA ILE A 647 -48.00 38.64 22.17
C ILE A 647 -48.03 40.09 21.69
N LYS A 648 -48.59 40.39 20.50
CA LYS A 648 -48.71 41.77 20.00
C LYS A 648 -49.66 42.62 20.84
N ASP A 649 -50.65 42.00 21.46
CA ASP A 649 -51.63 42.67 22.30
C ASP A 649 -51.12 42.95 23.72
N LEU A 650 -49.98 42.36 24.13
CA LEU A 650 -49.32 42.69 25.39
C LEU A 650 -49.00 44.19 25.49
N PHE A 651 -49.22 44.75 26.68
CA PHE A 651 -49.03 46.18 26.98
C PHE A 651 -49.94 47.14 26.20
N THR A 652 -50.97 46.64 25.49
CA THR A 652 -51.95 47.46 24.77
C THR A 652 -53.24 47.67 25.59
N PHE A 653 -53.88 48.84 25.43
CA PHE A 653 -55.14 49.17 26.12
C PHE A 653 -56.32 49.08 25.14
N PRO A 654 -57.47 48.47 25.52
CA PRO A 654 -57.79 47.88 26.84
C PRO A 654 -57.40 46.40 26.99
N VAL A 655 -57.02 45.73 25.90
CA VAL A 655 -56.89 44.27 25.79
C VAL A 655 -56.04 43.65 26.91
N TRP A 656 -54.79 44.08 27.08
CA TRP A 656 -53.88 43.51 28.09
C TRP A 656 -54.36 43.72 29.54
N TYR A 657 -55.08 44.81 29.81
CA TYR A 657 -55.49 45.17 31.17
C TYR A 657 -56.75 44.48 31.65
N SER A 658 -57.56 43.90 30.75
CA SER A 658 -58.91 43.43 31.09
C SER A 658 -59.35 42.17 30.37
N GLU A 659 -58.72 41.79 29.25
CA GLU A 659 -59.14 40.66 28.41
C GLU A 659 -58.29 39.40 28.61
N GLY A 660 -57.44 39.35 29.64
CA GLY A 660 -56.74 38.13 30.05
C GLY A 660 -55.71 37.61 29.04
N THR A 661 -55.05 38.51 28.29
CA THR A 661 -54.06 38.17 27.25
C THR A 661 -52.96 37.22 27.75
N MET A 662 -52.44 37.42 28.97
CA MET A 662 -51.43 36.52 29.53
C MET A 662 -51.98 35.14 29.84
N THR A 663 -53.21 35.04 30.35
CA THR A 663 -53.85 33.74 30.61
C THR A 663 -53.98 32.94 29.31
N MET A 664 -54.36 33.59 28.21
CA MET A 664 -54.41 32.95 26.88
C MET A 664 -53.02 32.43 26.46
N ILE A 665 -51.97 33.24 26.64
CA ILE A 665 -50.59 32.83 26.32
C ILE A 665 -50.17 31.62 27.16
N VAL A 666 -50.39 31.67 28.47
CA VAL A 666 -50.00 30.62 29.42
C VAL A 666 -50.75 29.32 29.15
N GLU A 667 -52.06 29.37 28.93
CA GLU A 667 -52.85 28.16 28.65
C GLU A 667 -52.52 27.56 27.29
N THR A 668 -52.31 28.38 26.25
CA THR A 668 -51.87 27.86 24.94
C THR A 668 -50.48 27.20 25.04
N MET A 669 -49.54 27.79 25.79
CA MET A 669 -48.24 27.17 26.05
C MET A 669 -48.37 25.89 26.86
N ARG A 670 -49.30 25.84 27.82
CA ARG A 670 -49.61 24.64 28.61
C ARG A 670 -50.11 23.50 27.72
N ASP A 671 -51.08 23.78 26.85
CA ASP A 671 -51.64 22.78 25.93
C ASP A 671 -50.54 22.16 25.06
N TYR A 672 -49.74 23.00 24.39
CA TYR A 672 -48.62 22.53 23.58
C TYR A 672 -47.56 21.75 24.35
N THR A 673 -47.20 22.21 25.56
CA THR A 673 -46.19 21.51 26.37
C THR A 673 -46.71 20.19 26.92
N MET A 674 -48.00 20.09 27.25
CA MET A 674 -48.63 18.82 27.61
C MET A 674 -48.61 17.85 26.43
N ASP A 675 -49.03 18.28 25.25
CA ASP A 675 -49.05 17.46 24.03
C ASP A 675 -47.64 16.96 23.66
N TYR A 676 -46.62 17.80 23.79
CA TYR A 676 -45.24 17.41 23.50
C TYR A 676 -44.69 16.42 24.53
N SER A 677 -45.07 16.55 25.80
CA SER A 677 -44.56 15.71 26.89
C SER A 677 -44.94 14.23 26.77
N GLU A 678 -46.04 13.92 26.08
CA GLU A 678 -46.49 12.54 25.89
C GLU A 678 -45.63 11.75 24.89
N ARG A 679 -45.03 12.44 23.90
CA ARG A 679 -44.44 11.81 22.71
C ARG A 679 -42.97 12.16 22.47
N LEU A 680 -42.46 13.20 23.11
CA LEU A 680 -41.06 13.64 23.03
C LEU A 680 -40.23 12.97 24.13
N ASN A 681 -38.98 12.61 23.82
CA ASN A 681 -38.06 12.08 24.81
C ASN A 681 -37.93 13.05 26.02
N PRO A 682 -37.95 12.55 27.27
CA PRO A 682 -37.93 13.38 28.48
C PRO A 682 -36.75 14.37 28.56
N ASP A 683 -35.57 13.97 28.07
CA ASP A 683 -34.41 14.84 28.09
C ASP A 683 -34.52 15.97 27.06
N LEU A 684 -35.07 15.67 25.88
CA LEU A 684 -35.37 16.69 24.87
C LEU A 684 -36.49 17.61 25.33
N PHE A 685 -37.46 17.09 26.09
CA PHE A 685 -38.53 17.88 26.70
C PHE A 685 -37.97 18.87 27.72
N ASP A 686 -37.02 18.46 28.57
CA ASP A 686 -36.34 19.35 29.50
C ASP A 686 -35.63 20.52 28.79
N VAL A 687 -34.95 20.22 27.67
CA VAL A 687 -34.33 21.23 26.80
C VAL A 687 -35.38 22.15 26.17
N LEU A 688 -36.47 21.59 25.65
CA LEU A 688 -37.57 22.33 25.05
C LEU A 688 -38.20 23.32 26.04
N CYS A 689 -38.46 22.89 27.28
CA CYS A 689 -38.97 23.78 28.33
C CYS A 689 -37.99 24.92 28.63
N GLY A 690 -36.68 24.64 28.64
CA GLY A 690 -35.64 25.65 28.78
C GLY A 690 -35.67 26.71 27.68
N ASP A 691 -35.78 26.28 26.42
CA ASP A 691 -35.87 27.15 25.24
C ASP A 691 -37.20 27.93 25.19
N MET A 692 -38.30 27.31 25.65
CA MET A 692 -39.62 27.93 25.77
C MET A 692 -39.59 29.11 26.75
N ILE A 693 -38.95 28.96 27.93
CA ILE A 693 -38.76 30.06 28.88
C ILE A 693 -37.96 31.19 28.23
N ASP A 694 -36.82 30.87 27.62
CA ASP A 694 -35.95 31.87 27.00
C ASP A 694 -36.69 32.65 25.91
N ARG A 695 -37.49 31.95 25.08
CA ARG A 695 -38.28 32.58 24.02
C ARG A 695 -39.42 33.44 24.55
N PHE A 696 -40.07 33.01 25.64
CA PHE A 696 -41.09 33.80 26.35
C PHE A 696 -40.49 35.10 26.87
N LEU A 697 -39.38 35.03 27.62
CA LEU A 697 -38.71 36.19 28.20
C LEU A 697 -38.30 37.19 27.11
N VAL A 698 -37.68 36.72 26.02
CA VAL A 698 -37.27 37.58 24.90
C VAL A 698 -38.48 38.25 24.23
N SER A 699 -39.58 37.53 24.06
CA SER A 699 -40.80 38.05 23.43
C SER A 699 -41.47 39.10 24.31
N TYR A 700 -41.64 38.81 25.61
CA TYR A 700 -42.28 39.69 26.59
C TYR A 700 -41.50 41.00 26.79
N ILE A 701 -40.17 40.93 26.96
CA ILE A 701 -39.32 42.12 27.06
C ILE A 701 -39.28 42.89 25.74
N GLY A 702 -39.25 42.17 24.61
CA GLY A 702 -39.29 42.76 23.27
C GLY A 702 -40.58 43.53 22.98
N THR A 703 -41.72 43.06 23.46
CA THR A 703 -43.00 43.80 23.40
C THR A 703 -42.98 45.01 24.31
N LEU A 704 -42.47 44.89 25.55
CA LEU A 704 -42.36 46.01 26.48
C LEU A 704 -41.48 47.15 25.93
N ARG A 705 -40.39 46.81 25.24
CA ARG A 705 -39.50 47.80 24.60
C ARG A 705 -40.19 48.62 23.51
N ARG A 706 -41.17 48.05 22.81
CA ARG A 706 -41.86 48.66 21.66
C ARG A 706 -43.07 49.51 22.07
N VAL A 707 -43.40 49.56 23.36
CA VAL A 707 -44.53 50.34 23.86
C VAL A 707 -44.30 51.83 23.58
N GLY A 708 -45.30 52.48 22.99
CA GLY A 708 -45.25 53.91 22.66
C GLY A 708 -45.22 54.80 23.91
N SER A 709 -44.72 56.03 23.75
CA SER A 709 -44.60 56.96 24.88
C SER A 709 -45.97 57.30 25.50
N GLY A 710 -46.07 57.24 26.83
CA GLY A 710 -47.29 57.53 27.60
C GLY A 710 -48.44 56.53 27.42
N LYS A 711 -48.15 55.31 26.91
CA LYS A 711 -49.16 54.26 26.68
C LYS A 711 -49.35 53.31 27.86
N LEU A 712 -48.37 53.24 28.76
CA LEU A 712 -48.42 52.40 29.96
C LEU A 712 -49.13 53.16 31.09
N ARG A 713 -50.27 52.63 31.58
CA ARG A 713 -51.12 53.27 32.60
C ARG A 713 -50.65 52.91 34.00
N MET A 714 -49.99 53.83 34.68
CA MET A 714 -49.48 53.59 36.04
C MET A 714 -50.53 53.95 37.12
N PRO A 715 -50.65 53.18 38.22
CA PRO A 715 -49.88 51.98 38.60
C PRO A 715 -50.42 50.66 38.04
N LYS A 716 -51.61 50.65 37.42
CA LYS A 716 -52.33 49.44 36.96
C LYS A 716 -51.48 48.51 36.09
N ALA A 717 -50.63 49.07 35.23
CA ALA A 717 -49.72 48.29 34.39
C ALA A 717 -48.68 47.50 35.19
N SER A 718 -48.19 48.06 36.29
CA SER A 718 -47.22 47.34 37.15
C SER A 718 -47.89 46.23 37.96
N GLU A 719 -49.14 46.42 38.37
CA GLU A 719 -49.95 45.38 39.02
C GLU A 719 -50.27 44.25 38.03
N GLN A 720 -50.66 44.59 36.80
CA GLN A 720 -50.92 43.60 35.74
C GLN A 720 -49.64 42.83 35.38
N MET A 721 -48.50 43.52 35.19
CA MET A 721 -47.23 42.84 34.93
C MET A 721 -46.83 41.89 36.07
N ARG A 722 -47.08 42.25 37.33
CA ARG A 722 -46.80 41.33 38.45
C ARG A 722 -47.62 40.05 38.33
N LYS A 723 -48.93 40.18 38.09
CA LYS A 723 -49.82 39.03 37.89
C LYS A 723 -49.36 38.16 36.71
N ASP A 724 -48.97 38.81 35.62
CA ASP A 724 -48.46 38.14 34.43
C ASP A 724 -47.19 37.30 34.71
N LEU A 725 -46.27 37.83 35.52
CA LEU A 725 -45.07 37.09 35.94
C LEU A 725 -45.42 35.91 36.85
N ASP A 726 -46.37 36.07 37.77
CA ASP A 726 -46.81 35.00 38.66
C ASP A 726 -47.47 33.87 37.85
N ASP A 727 -48.34 34.20 36.89
CA ASP A 727 -48.99 33.24 35.99
C ASP A 727 -47.95 32.47 35.15
N ALA A 728 -46.96 33.17 34.59
CA ALA A 728 -45.89 32.55 33.81
C ALA A 728 -44.96 31.68 34.67
N LYS A 729 -44.58 32.13 35.88
CA LYS A 729 -43.79 31.32 36.82
C LYS A 729 -44.53 30.04 37.20
N ASN A 730 -45.83 30.13 37.52
CA ASN A 730 -46.65 28.96 37.86
C ASN A 730 -46.72 27.92 36.74
N LEU A 731 -46.76 28.35 35.48
CA LEU A 731 -46.67 27.45 34.33
C LEU A 731 -45.34 26.67 34.34
N PHE A 732 -44.21 27.38 34.37
CA PHE A 732 -42.90 26.73 34.22
C PHE A 732 -42.48 25.92 35.45
N LEU A 733 -42.96 26.26 36.64
CA LEU A 733 -42.80 25.44 37.84
C LEU A 733 -43.46 24.06 37.73
N SER A 734 -44.39 23.88 36.78
CA SER A 734 -44.99 22.57 36.50
C SER A 734 -44.03 21.63 35.76
N PHE A 735 -42.99 22.16 35.12
CA PHE A 735 -42.08 21.41 34.24
C PHE A 735 -40.60 21.50 34.64
N LYS A 736 -40.21 22.55 35.39
CA LYS A 736 -38.82 22.85 35.77
C LYS A 736 -38.69 23.07 37.28
N LYS A 737 -37.47 22.90 37.80
CA LYS A 737 -37.15 23.16 39.21
C LYS A 737 -37.30 24.64 39.55
N GLU A 738 -37.70 24.92 40.78
CA GLU A 738 -37.94 26.29 41.26
C GLU A 738 -36.70 27.19 41.13
N GLU A 739 -35.52 26.68 41.45
CA GLU A 739 -34.26 27.44 41.37
C GLU A 739 -33.97 27.94 39.94
N GLU A 740 -34.12 27.06 38.94
CA GLU A 740 -33.87 27.39 37.52
C GLU A 740 -34.88 28.42 36.99
N VAL A 741 -36.16 28.30 37.37
CA VAL A 741 -37.21 29.24 36.97
C VAL A 741 -36.96 30.61 37.61
N GLN A 742 -36.65 30.67 38.91
CA GLN A 742 -36.39 31.94 39.59
C GLN A 742 -35.16 32.66 39.03
N GLU A 743 -34.08 31.92 38.73
CA GLU A 743 -32.88 32.48 38.12
C GLU A 743 -33.19 33.12 36.76
N LYS A 744 -33.92 32.42 35.88
CA LYS A 744 -34.29 32.95 34.56
C LYS A 744 -35.24 34.15 34.64
N PHE A 745 -36.17 34.18 35.59
CA PHE A 745 -37.14 35.26 35.74
C PHE A 745 -36.60 36.50 36.49
N GLN A 746 -35.43 36.42 37.12
CA GLN A 746 -34.81 37.53 37.85
C GLN A 746 -34.74 38.83 37.03
N VAL A 747 -34.51 38.71 35.71
CA VAL A 747 -34.48 39.85 34.78
C VAL A 747 -35.82 40.59 34.71
N LEU A 748 -36.95 39.87 34.71
CA LEU A 748 -38.28 40.46 34.68
C LEU A 748 -38.66 41.07 36.03
N ASP A 749 -38.25 40.43 37.13
CA ASP A 749 -38.44 40.99 38.48
C ASP A 749 -37.67 42.32 38.65
N ALA A 750 -36.45 42.40 38.11
CA ALA A 750 -35.67 43.64 38.08
C ALA A 750 -36.34 44.73 37.23
N ILE A 751 -36.93 44.37 36.07
CA ILE A 751 -37.70 45.30 35.22
C ILE A 751 -38.97 45.78 35.93
N LEU A 752 -39.69 44.88 36.60
CA LEU A 752 -40.85 45.22 37.41
C LEU A 752 -40.48 46.18 38.56
N GLY A 753 -39.32 45.99 39.19
CA GLY A 753 -38.75 46.91 40.18
C GLY A 753 -38.51 48.32 39.62
N MET A 754 -38.07 48.43 38.37
CA MET A 754 -37.93 49.73 37.69
C MET A 754 -39.29 50.38 37.37
N LEU A 755 -40.29 49.59 36.96
CA LEU A 755 -41.63 50.09 36.64
C LEU A 755 -42.40 50.55 37.87
N THR A 756 -42.24 49.88 39.00
CA THR A 756 -42.93 50.22 40.26
C THR A 756 -42.30 51.40 41.02
N SER A 757 -41.08 51.78 40.68
CA SER A 757 -40.35 52.87 41.35
C SER A 757 -40.83 54.26 40.92
N SER A 758 -40.75 55.24 41.83
CA SER A 758 -41.02 56.65 41.55
C SER A 758 -39.88 57.32 40.77
N ALA A 759 -40.15 58.44 40.08
CA ALA A 759 -39.18 59.16 39.25
C ALA A 759 -37.81 59.40 39.92
N THR A 760 -37.79 59.68 41.23
CA THR A 760 -36.58 59.94 42.01
C THR A 760 -35.84 58.69 42.46
N MET A 761 -36.51 57.53 42.51
CA MET A 761 -35.99 56.28 43.06
C MET A 761 -35.67 55.21 42.01
N VAL A 762 -36.14 55.36 40.76
CA VAL A 762 -35.91 54.41 39.63
C VAL A 762 -34.43 54.11 39.39
N PHE A 763 -33.53 55.03 39.74
CA PHE A 763 -32.10 54.86 39.53
C PHE A 763 -31.49 53.65 40.28
N LEU A 764 -31.95 53.34 41.50
CA LEU A 764 -31.43 52.22 42.30
C LEU A 764 -31.72 50.85 41.67
N PRO A 765 -32.98 50.50 41.32
CA PRO A 765 -33.28 49.24 40.67
C PRO A 765 -32.67 49.16 39.27
N TYR A 766 -32.64 50.27 38.51
CA TYR A 766 -31.92 50.31 37.24
C TYR A 766 -30.44 50.00 37.42
N TRP A 767 -29.80 50.55 38.44
CA TRP A 767 -28.37 50.32 38.67
C TRP A 767 -28.06 48.87 39.02
N SER A 768 -28.95 48.22 39.79
CA SER A 768 -28.84 46.79 40.11
C SER A 768 -29.04 45.93 38.86
N PHE A 769 -30.02 46.28 38.02
CA PHE A 769 -30.26 45.67 36.71
C PHE A 769 -29.04 45.83 35.78
N ALA A 770 -28.48 47.03 35.68
CA ALA A 770 -27.38 47.34 34.78
C ALA A 770 -26.11 46.54 35.13
N LYS A 771 -25.85 46.34 36.43
CA LYS A 771 -24.75 45.49 36.90
C LYS A 771 -24.91 44.02 36.52
N ALA A 772 -26.14 43.50 36.55
CA ALA A 772 -26.42 42.09 36.27
C ALA A 772 -26.54 41.80 34.76
N HIS A 773 -27.10 42.72 33.98
CA HIS A 773 -27.49 42.46 32.60
C HIS A 773 -26.87 43.38 31.54
N GLY A 774 -26.13 44.42 31.94
CA GLY A 774 -25.53 45.42 31.04
C GLY A 774 -26.30 46.75 31.02
N ALA A 775 -25.67 47.81 30.49
CA ALA A 775 -26.19 49.18 30.59
C ALA A 775 -27.55 49.39 29.89
N HIS A 776 -27.71 48.87 28.67
CA HIS A 776 -28.97 48.86 27.90
C HIS A 776 -29.75 50.18 27.95
N LEU A 777 -29.05 51.30 27.75
CA LEU A 777 -29.61 52.65 27.90
C LEU A 777 -30.82 52.92 27.00
N GLY A 778 -30.81 52.37 25.78
CA GLY A 778 -31.94 52.51 24.84
C GLY A 778 -33.20 51.77 25.31
N PHE A 779 -33.06 50.67 26.04
CA PHE A 779 -34.18 49.96 26.65
C PHE A 779 -34.74 50.76 27.82
N LEU A 780 -33.89 51.23 28.75
CA LEU A 780 -34.29 52.08 29.87
C LEU A 780 -35.08 53.31 29.39
N GLU A 781 -34.57 54.02 28.38
CA GLU A 781 -35.21 55.20 27.83
C GLU A 781 -36.61 54.88 27.26
N SER A 782 -36.74 53.75 26.57
CA SER A 782 -38.01 53.33 25.97
C SER A 782 -39.05 52.98 27.04
N VAL A 783 -38.66 52.20 28.06
CA VAL A 783 -39.55 51.80 29.17
C VAL A 783 -39.96 53.01 30.02
N MET A 784 -39.04 53.93 30.30
CA MET A 784 -39.35 55.13 31.08
C MET A 784 -40.23 56.13 30.31
N LYS A 785 -40.05 56.27 28.99
CA LYS A 785 -40.95 57.07 28.15
C LYS A 785 -42.34 56.46 27.98
N ALA A 786 -42.46 55.13 28.09
CA ALA A 786 -43.73 54.42 27.94
C ALA A 786 -44.73 54.73 29.07
N ARG A 787 -44.22 55.07 30.26
CA ARG A 787 -45.00 55.46 31.44
C ARG A 787 -45.76 56.77 31.24
N ASP A 788 -47.02 56.82 31.68
CA ASP A 788 -47.85 58.02 31.60
C ASP A 788 -47.73 58.98 32.80
N ASP A 789 -47.14 58.52 33.91
CA ASP A 789 -46.92 59.29 35.13
C ASP A 789 -45.62 60.13 35.11
N LEU A 790 -44.69 59.84 34.20
CA LEU A 790 -43.41 60.53 34.08
C LEU A 790 -43.42 61.61 33.00
N LYS A 791 -42.91 62.81 33.32
CA LYS A 791 -42.71 63.86 32.32
C LYS A 791 -41.40 63.65 31.57
N LYS A 792 -41.32 64.23 30.36
CA LYS A 792 -40.12 64.16 29.52
C LYS A 792 -38.86 64.67 30.24
N ASP A 793 -38.99 65.70 31.07
CA ASP A 793 -37.86 66.26 31.84
C ASP A 793 -37.35 65.30 32.92
N ASP A 794 -38.25 64.57 33.59
CA ASP A 794 -37.90 63.56 34.59
C ASP A 794 -37.12 62.41 33.95
N VAL A 795 -37.58 61.95 32.77
CA VAL A 795 -36.90 60.91 32.00
C VAL A 795 -35.52 61.38 31.52
N ASN A 796 -35.40 62.62 31.04
CA ASN A 796 -34.11 63.18 30.62
C ASN A 796 -33.11 63.28 31.79
N GLY A 797 -33.56 63.73 32.97
CA GLY A 797 -32.72 63.81 34.17
C GLY A 797 -32.24 62.44 34.66
N LEU A 798 -33.11 61.42 34.61
CA LEU A 798 -32.75 60.03 34.89
C LEU A 798 -31.72 59.51 33.89
N MET A 799 -31.93 59.76 32.58
CA MET A 799 -31.02 59.32 31.53
C MET A 799 -29.65 60.00 31.61
N GLU A 800 -29.57 61.28 31.99
CA GLU A 800 -28.30 61.96 32.22
C GLU A 800 -27.53 61.32 33.38
N SER A 801 -28.22 61.04 34.48
CA SER A 801 -27.66 60.38 35.66
C SER A 801 -27.17 58.96 35.33
N ALA A 802 -27.95 58.20 34.56
CA ALA A 802 -27.60 56.88 34.06
C ALA A 802 -26.38 56.92 33.13
N ARG A 803 -26.35 57.81 32.13
CA ARG A 803 -25.23 57.97 31.19
C ARG A 803 -23.95 58.37 31.91
N ARG A 804 -24.04 59.28 32.89
CA ARG A 804 -22.89 59.73 33.70
C ARG A 804 -22.28 58.56 34.47
N LYS A 805 -23.12 57.74 35.11
CA LYS A 805 -22.64 56.61 35.92
C LYS A 805 -22.14 55.43 35.08
N VAL A 806 -22.81 55.13 33.96
CA VAL A 806 -22.33 54.12 33.00
C VAL A 806 -20.96 54.51 32.45
N LYS A 807 -20.76 55.80 32.12
CA LYS A 807 -19.47 56.32 31.65
C LYS A 807 -18.38 56.29 32.74
N SER A 808 -18.72 56.51 34.00
CA SER A 808 -17.75 56.47 35.10
C SER A 808 -17.29 55.06 35.45
N GLU A 809 -18.16 54.05 35.26
CA GLU A 809 -17.86 52.65 35.59
C GLU A 809 -17.48 51.79 34.37
N GLY A 810 -17.51 52.35 33.16
CA GLY A 810 -17.05 51.64 31.95
C GLY A 810 -17.96 50.46 31.53
N LEU A 811 -19.24 50.49 31.89
CA LEU A 811 -20.18 49.41 31.55
C LEU A 811 -20.52 49.42 30.05
N ASN A 812 -20.33 48.29 29.38
CA ASN A 812 -20.74 48.08 27.99
C ASN A 812 -22.13 47.45 27.88
N ASP A 813 -22.79 47.61 26.73
CA ASP A 813 -24.14 47.08 26.44
C ASP A 813 -24.19 45.55 26.25
N LEU A 814 -23.05 44.83 26.26
CA LEU A 814 -23.01 43.45 25.75
C LEU A 814 -22.47 42.36 26.68
N VAL A 815 -21.82 42.61 27.82
CA VAL A 815 -21.27 41.50 28.65
C VAL A 815 -21.07 41.92 30.12
N PRO A 816 -21.58 41.18 31.12
CA PRO A 816 -21.01 41.14 32.48
C PRO A 816 -19.72 40.33 32.48
N GLU A 817 -18.65 40.79 33.14
CA GLU A 817 -17.27 40.25 33.11
C GLU A 817 -17.09 38.74 33.43
N THR A 818 -18.15 37.98 33.71
CA THR A 818 -18.08 36.56 34.13
C THR A 818 -19.22 35.65 33.63
N GLY A 819 -20.10 36.09 32.71
CA GLY A 819 -21.24 35.28 32.27
C GLY A 819 -21.49 35.32 30.75
N GLY A 820 -22.01 34.22 30.20
CA GLY A 820 -22.43 34.12 28.80
C GLY A 820 -23.52 35.12 28.39
N PRO A 821 -24.01 35.08 27.14
CA PRO A 821 -24.98 36.06 26.63
C PRO A 821 -26.29 36.06 27.42
N THR A 822 -26.59 37.17 28.10
CA THR A 822 -27.79 37.38 28.94
C THR A 822 -29.06 37.47 28.09
N VAL A 823 -30.24 37.25 28.67
CA VAL A 823 -31.54 37.43 27.98
C VAL A 823 -31.66 38.83 27.34
N MET A 824 -31.18 39.87 28.03
CA MET A 824 -31.18 41.24 27.51
C MET A 824 -30.27 41.44 26.30
N SER A 825 -29.14 40.74 26.22
CA SER A 825 -28.31 40.73 25.00
C SER A 825 -29.05 40.15 23.80
N ARG A 826 -29.87 39.11 24.01
CA ARG A 826 -30.71 38.48 22.97
C ARG A 826 -31.84 39.42 22.52
N VAL A 827 -32.46 40.11 23.47
CA VAL A 827 -33.47 41.15 23.17
C VAL A 827 -32.86 42.32 22.38
N ALA A 828 -31.63 42.74 22.72
CA ALA A 828 -30.92 43.79 22.01
C ALA A 828 -30.60 43.39 20.55
N GLN A 829 -30.21 42.13 20.33
CA GLN A 829 -29.96 41.57 18.99
C GLN A 829 -31.25 41.40 18.18
N ALA A 830 -32.32 40.89 18.79
CA ALA A 830 -33.59 40.64 18.10
C ALA A 830 -34.35 41.93 17.74
N TYR A 831 -34.18 43.01 18.51
CA TYR A 831 -34.96 44.25 18.39
C TYR A 831 -34.11 45.54 18.30
N GLY A 832 -32.85 45.46 17.85
CA GLY A 832 -31.95 46.60 17.72
C GLY A 832 -32.22 47.49 16.48
N PRO A 833 -31.71 48.74 16.43
CA PRO A 833 -31.92 49.67 15.29
C PRO A 833 -31.31 49.25 13.95
N SER A 834 -30.55 48.15 13.93
CA SER A 834 -29.84 47.62 12.75
C SER A 834 -30.36 46.22 12.35
N SER A 835 -31.66 45.95 12.46
CA SER A 835 -32.23 44.64 12.14
C SER A 835 -32.69 44.55 10.67
N GLY A 836 -31.72 44.32 9.77
CA GLY A 836 -31.97 43.56 8.55
C GLY A 836 -31.66 42.10 8.82
N GLY A 837 -32.65 41.21 8.73
CA GLY A 837 -32.47 39.75 8.66
C GLY A 837 -32.41 39.02 10.00
N LEU A 838 -33.55 38.46 10.41
CA LEU A 838 -33.72 37.63 11.62
C LEU A 838 -33.08 36.21 11.51
N LEU A 839 -32.27 35.90 10.49
CA LEU A 839 -31.88 34.51 10.19
C LEU A 839 -30.40 34.27 9.83
N ALA A 840 -29.54 35.30 9.79
CA ALA A 840 -28.20 35.12 9.20
C ALA A 840 -27.07 34.77 10.19
N ASN A 841 -27.21 35.01 11.50
CA ASN A 841 -26.07 34.93 12.44
C ASN A 841 -26.28 34.01 13.65
N LEU A 842 -27.27 33.11 13.62
CA LEU A 842 -27.56 32.19 14.74
C LEU A 842 -26.85 30.81 14.65
N GLY A 843 -26.05 30.56 13.61
CA GLY A 843 -25.68 29.19 13.21
C GLY A 843 -24.29 28.66 13.57
N GLY A 844 -23.44 29.34 14.36
CA GLY A 844 -22.04 28.90 14.55
C GLY A 844 -21.63 28.70 16.00
N GLU A 845 -21.54 29.79 16.76
CA GLU A 845 -20.84 29.78 18.06
C GLU A 845 -21.70 29.25 19.23
N ARG A 846 -23.03 29.15 19.06
CA ARG A 846 -23.95 28.58 20.07
C ARG A 846 -24.08 27.07 20.01
N ALA A 847 -23.69 26.43 18.90
CA ALA A 847 -23.69 24.98 18.77
C ALA A 847 -22.65 24.39 19.75
N ALA A 848 -21.41 24.89 19.73
CA ALA A 848 -20.33 24.40 20.58
C ALA A 848 -20.55 24.65 22.10
N GLY A 849 -21.04 25.83 22.50
CA GLY A 849 -21.21 26.19 23.92
C GLY A 849 -22.42 25.53 24.59
N MET A 850 -23.49 25.24 23.83
CA MET A 850 -24.68 24.57 24.37
C MET A 850 -24.68 23.06 24.09
N ALA A 851 -23.93 22.56 23.10
CA ALA A 851 -23.61 21.13 23.01
C ALA A 851 -22.91 20.68 24.30
N ALA A 852 -21.91 21.44 24.77
CA ALA A 852 -21.25 21.18 26.05
C ALA A 852 -22.21 21.17 27.25
N SER A 853 -23.28 21.99 27.23
CA SER A 853 -24.29 22.03 28.30
C SER A 853 -25.35 20.93 28.17
N ALA A 854 -25.68 20.49 26.95
CA ALA A 854 -26.58 19.38 26.68
C ALA A 854 -25.90 18.04 27.02
N THR A 855 -24.63 17.84 26.63
CA THR A 855 -23.83 16.68 27.06
C THR A 855 -23.68 16.61 28.59
N GLN A 856 -23.68 17.76 29.26
CA GLN A 856 -23.58 17.87 30.71
C GLN A 856 -24.95 17.70 31.42
N ALA A 857 -26.05 18.10 30.79
CA ALA A 857 -27.41 17.90 31.29
C ALA A 857 -27.92 16.48 31.08
N LEU A 858 -27.53 15.82 29.98
CA LEU A 858 -27.83 14.43 29.64
C LEU A 858 -27.02 13.39 30.43
N GLY A 859 -26.15 13.81 31.35
CA GLY A 859 -25.34 12.89 32.16
C GLY A 859 -24.25 12.12 31.39
N LEU A 860 -24.02 12.42 30.11
CA LEU A 860 -23.04 11.75 29.23
C LEU A 860 -21.57 12.08 29.55
N THR A 861 -21.28 12.75 30.68
CA THR A 861 -19.92 13.07 31.14
C THR A 861 -19.22 11.94 31.89
N GLY A 862 -19.51 10.68 31.54
CA GLY A 862 -18.67 9.56 31.92
C GLY A 862 -17.43 9.53 31.04
N TRP A 863 -16.28 10.01 31.56
CA TRP A 863 -14.92 9.84 31.00
C TRP A 863 -14.31 11.07 30.30
N LYS A 864 -14.14 12.17 31.04
CA LYS A 864 -12.87 12.89 30.97
C LYS A 864 -11.91 12.27 31.97
N SER A 865 -10.89 11.60 31.43
CA SER A 865 -9.73 11.00 32.11
C SER A 865 -9.33 11.75 33.38
N LYS A 866 -9.59 11.13 34.54
CA LYS A 866 -8.72 11.26 35.73
C LYS A 866 -7.39 10.66 35.32
N ASP A 867 -6.47 11.49 34.85
CA ASP A 867 -5.02 11.30 34.97
C ASP A 867 -4.33 12.52 34.34
N ARG A 868 -4.06 13.50 35.21
CA ARG A 868 -3.00 14.49 35.05
C ARG A 868 -2.39 14.71 36.43
N ASP A 869 -1.46 13.82 36.76
CA ASP A 869 -0.18 14.22 37.32
C ASP A 869 0.82 14.35 36.15
#